data_AF-A0A2N7YNF9-F1
#
_entry.id   AF-A0A2N7YNF9-F1
#
_cell.length_a   1.000
_cell.length_b   1.000
_cell.length_c   1.000
_cell.angle_alpha   90.00
_cell.angle_beta   90.00
_cell.angle_gamma   90.00
#
_symmetry.space_group_name_H-M   'P 1'
#
loop_
_entity.id
_entity.type
_entity.pdbx_description
1 polymer ?
#
loop_
_entity_poly.entity_id
_entity_poly.type
_entity_poly.pdbx_seq_one_letter_code
_entity_poly.pdbx_strand_id
1 'polypeptide(L)'
;MECAPHQGDGGSVLLVVDDYPENLISMRALLQGDDWQVVTAGSGLEALELLLQHEVDLVLLDVMMPGMDGFEVARLMRGSQRTRMTPIIFLSANAQSPAAVLEGYASGAIDYLFKPFDPHILKPKVQALLEQQRTRRALQRLSHDLESARAFNASVLDNAAEGILVVSDAGVIEYANPAISRLLNATHDELKGKDFLSFLQKPHVPAWLESQMYAGFRQGQTWRLHDAILRTGRGQQVPVALSCAPLPAEQKAMVVTVLDMSEVCHLHQQLEFQAVTDPLTGLLNRRGFYQAVENSLLRSDRTEQSLVLLYLDLDGFKRVNDSLGHDAGDRVLRWVSEQLQSCLRSYDILGRMGGDEFTALLELEFPEQAAKIAEKLIERVSVCQQVDGLEVMLGVSIGIATFPDCGSDLGGLLRAADIAMYEAKRAGRQQYRYYDQEMNGRARSRLMLEDSVRNAIQNKDFTLVYQPQVSLEDGHLRGVEALLRWQHPSVGDVPPGLFLPLLEEARLISQLSAWIYHQVAAQRQVWQAMFEDELVLSVSLSSSQFNMPNLASQLQQVLDRHGLQGRQLEVEIGEDSLMHNLEASAKQFKLLRAVGVRIALDDFGSGHCSLAHLRDLPFDTLKLDRQLVAGLPGSARDAAMARSIIELCGHFGVLVVAEGVETLEQAQWLKANGCPFVQGPWAAPPLMAGAVVDWLRARSC
;
A
#
# COMPACT_ATOMS: atom_id res chain seq x y z
N MET A 1 40.23 8.44 21.78
CA MET A 1 41.06 7.56 22.63
C MET A 1 42.29 8.35 22.98
N GLU A 2 42.40 8.76 24.24
CA GLU A 2 43.48 9.59 24.78
C GLU A 2 44.82 8.88 24.62
N CYS A 3 45.78 9.56 23.99
CA CYS A 3 47.18 9.18 24.03
C CYS A 3 47.62 9.17 25.51
N ALA A 4 47.85 7.98 26.06
CA ALA A 4 48.49 7.83 27.36
C ALA A 4 49.87 8.51 27.30
N PRO A 5 50.26 9.25 28.35
CA PRO A 5 51.49 10.02 28.33
C PRO A 5 52.69 9.06 28.22
N HIS A 6 53.66 9.43 27.38
CA HIS A 6 54.99 8.85 27.39
C HIS A 6 55.51 8.86 28.84
N GLN A 7 55.53 7.69 29.49
CA GLN A 7 56.29 7.52 30.72
C GLN A 7 57.74 7.77 30.35
N GLY A 8 58.28 8.83 30.96
CA GLY A 8 59.59 9.37 30.68
C GLY A 8 60.68 8.33 30.82
N ASP A 9 61.78 8.64 30.13
CA ASP A 9 63.11 8.04 30.19
C ASP A 9 63.41 7.42 31.58
N GLY A 10 63.00 6.17 31.75
CA GLY A 10 63.21 5.42 32.98
C GLY A 10 64.67 5.02 33.02
N GLY A 11 65.50 5.80 33.70
CA GLY A 11 66.90 5.46 33.93
C GLY A 11 67.02 4.01 34.41
N SER A 12 68.00 3.29 33.87
CA SER A 12 68.14 1.86 34.20
C SER A 12 68.35 1.65 35.68
N VAL A 13 67.93 0.51 36.23
CA VAL A 13 68.11 0.22 37.65
C VAL A 13 69.25 -0.77 37.84
N LEU A 14 70.30 -0.34 38.53
CA LEU A 14 71.44 -1.16 38.94
C LEU A 14 71.28 -1.54 40.41
N LEU A 15 71.15 -2.83 40.72
CA LEU A 15 71.13 -3.33 42.10
C LEU A 15 72.53 -3.73 42.52
N VAL A 16 73.00 -3.23 43.66
CA VAL A 16 74.28 -3.59 44.28
C VAL A 16 74.01 -4.26 45.60
N VAL A 17 74.55 -5.46 45.80
CA VAL A 17 74.30 -6.29 46.98
C VAL A 17 75.63 -6.65 47.64
N ASP A 18 75.77 -6.30 48.91
CA ASP A 18 76.99 -6.50 49.70
C ASP A 18 76.62 -6.47 51.19
N ASP A 19 77.24 -7.29 52.03
CA ASP A 19 76.95 -7.36 53.47
C ASP A 19 77.67 -6.27 54.28
N TYR A 20 78.68 -5.63 53.71
CA TYR A 20 79.42 -4.53 54.35
C TYR A 20 78.87 -3.16 53.92
N PRO A 21 78.35 -2.33 54.85
CA PRO A 21 77.83 -1.00 54.54
C PRO A 21 78.84 -0.09 53.84
N GLU A 22 80.12 -0.19 54.19
CA GLU A 22 81.22 0.57 53.57
C GLU A 22 81.39 0.27 52.07
N ASN A 23 81.18 -0.99 51.65
CA ASN A 23 81.27 -1.40 50.25
C ASN A 23 80.09 -0.82 49.45
N LEU A 24 78.88 -0.88 50.01
CA LEU A 24 77.68 -0.31 49.38
C LEU A 24 77.82 1.20 49.15
N ILE A 25 78.32 1.94 50.15
CA ILE A 25 78.55 3.39 50.02
C ILE A 25 79.59 3.67 48.93
N SER A 26 80.69 2.93 48.92
CA SER A 26 81.78 3.10 47.93
C SER A 26 81.31 2.77 46.52
N MET A 27 80.59 1.67 46.33
CA MET A 27 80.06 1.25 45.04
C MET A 27 78.99 2.20 44.53
N ARG A 28 78.10 2.67 45.42
CA ARG A 28 77.10 3.67 45.07
C ARG A 28 77.75 4.96 44.60
N ALA A 29 78.77 5.47 45.29
CA ALA A 29 79.49 6.67 44.90
C ALA A 29 80.25 6.50 43.57
N LEU A 30 80.85 5.32 43.34
CA LEU A 30 81.60 5.03 42.11
C LEU A 30 80.70 4.89 40.87
N LEU A 31 79.56 4.22 41.06
CA LEU A 31 78.65 3.85 39.98
C LEU A 31 77.50 4.83 39.81
N GLN A 32 77.45 5.91 40.59
CA GLN A 32 76.49 6.97 40.37
C GLN A 32 76.75 7.62 39.00
N GLY A 33 75.69 7.71 38.20
CA GLY A 33 75.72 8.32 36.87
C GLY A 33 74.32 8.80 36.49
N ASP A 34 74.23 9.68 35.49
CA ASP A 34 72.96 10.26 35.05
C ASP A 34 72.08 9.26 34.29
N ASP A 35 72.69 8.22 33.73
CA ASP A 35 72.02 7.24 32.87
C ASP A 35 71.33 6.10 33.64
N TRP A 36 71.61 5.89 34.93
CA TRP A 36 71.00 4.80 35.73
C TRP A 36 70.94 5.12 37.22
N GLN A 37 69.96 4.51 37.90
CA GLN A 37 69.78 4.60 39.34
C GLN A 37 70.44 3.40 40.03
N VAL A 38 71.29 3.68 41.02
CA VAL A 38 71.90 2.64 41.88
C VAL A 38 71.03 2.41 43.11
N VAL A 39 70.55 1.18 43.27
CA VAL A 39 69.83 0.67 44.44
C VAL A 39 70.76 -0.29 45.19
N THR A 40 70.79 -0.24 46.51
CA THR A 40 71.70 -1.03 47.35
C THR A 40 70.94 -1.96 48.28
N ALA A 41 71.45 -3.16 48.53
CA ALA A 41 70.92 -4.12 49.49
C ALA A 41 72.05 -4.66 50.39
N GLY A 42 71.79 -4.74 51.69
CA GLY A 42 72.72 -5.24 52.71
C GLY A 42 72.72 -6.75 52.91
N SER A 43 71.83 -7.48 52.23
CA SER A 43 71.72 -8.94 52.34
C SER A 43 71.06 -9.56 51.10
N GLY A 44 71.24 -10.87 50.92
CA GLY A 44 70.56 -11.61 49.85
C GLY A 44 69.03 -11.59 49.94
N LEU A 45 68.46 -11.59 51.15
CA LEU A 45 67.01 -11.47 51.35
C LEU A 45 66.48 -10.09 50.92
N GLU A 46 67.14 -9.03 51.35
CA GLU A 46 66.79 -7.66 50.95
C GLU A 46 66.92 -7.46 49.44
N ALA A 47 67.93 -8.07 48.81
CA ALA A 47 68.09 -8.04 47.36
C ALA A 47 66.89 -8.67 46.62
N LEU A 48 66.39 -9.82 47.10
CA LEU A 48 65.21 -10.48 46.53
C LEU A 48 63.93 -9.66 46.74
N GLU A 49 63.77 -9.03 47.90
CA GLU A 49 62.65 -8.10 48.14
C GLU A 49 62.66 -6.93 47.16
N LEU A 50 63.83 -6.32 46.94
CA LEU A 50 64.00 -5.23 45.99
C LEU A 50 63.77 -5.66 44.54
N LEU A 51 64.12 -6.90 44.17
CA LEU A 51 63.85 -7.48 42.85
C LEU A 51 62.35 -7.74 42.60
N LEU A 52 61.55 -7.85 43.66
CA LEU A 52 60.08 -7.91 43.55
C LEU A 52 59.48 -6.51 43.41
N GLN A 53 60.07 -5.50 44.03
CA GLN A 53 59.56 -4.12 44.05
C GLN A 53 60.01 -3.31 42.82
N HIS A 54 61.20 -3.57 42.29
CA HIS A 54 61.81 -2.81 41.19
C HIS A 54 62.11 -3.68 39.96
N GLU A 55 62.00 -3.09 38.76
CA GLU A 55 62.51 -3.72 37.53
C GLU A 55 64.02 -3.46 37.42
N VAL A 56 64.81 -4.39 37.95
CA VAL A 56 66.27 -4.29 37.94
C VAL A 56 66.84 -4.74 36.58
N ASP A 57 67.74 -3.94 36.03
CA ASP A 57 68.39 -4.15 34.73
C ASP A 57 69.76 -4.83 34.82
N LEU A 58 70.43 -4.71 35.96
CA LEU A 58 71.71 -5.39 36.24
C LEU A 58 71.89 -5.55 37.75
N VAL A 59 72.43 -6.69 38.16
CA VAL A 59 72.76 -6.96 39.57
C VAL A 59 74.27 -7.13 39.73
N LEU A 60 74.88 -6.35 40.62
CA LEU A 60 76.20 -6.58 41.18
C LEU A 60 76.02 -7.27 42.52
N LEU A 61 76.53 -8.48 42.65
CA LEU A 61 76.20 -9.36 43.77
C LEU A 61 77.46 -9.88 44.44
N ASP A 62 77.65 -9.58 45.71
CA ASP A 62 78.69 -10.24 46.49
C ASP A 62 78.39 -11.74 46.62
N VAL A 63 79.43 -12.55 46.48
CA VAL A 63 79.36 -14.00 46.60
C VAL A 63 79.28 -14.41 48.07
N MET A 64 80.06 -13.75 48.94
CA MET A 64 80.22 -14.17 50.33
C MET A 64 79.38 -13.29 51.27
N MET A 65 78.15 -13.70 51.55
CA MET A 65 77.25 -12.99 52.47
C MET A 65 76.70 -13.94 53.55
N PRO A 66 76.45 -13.46 54.79
CA PRO A 66 75.92 -14.27 55.87
C PRO A 66 74.44 -14.65 55.62
N GLY A 67 74.09 -15.90 55.94
CA GLY A 67 72.73 -16.42 55.80
C GLY A 67 72.45 -16.96 54.40
N MET A 68 72.34 -16.07 53.41
CA MET A 68 72.08 -16.42 52.00
C MET A 68 73.24 -15.88 51.14
N ASP A 69 73.96 -16.78 50.49
CA ASP A 69 75.11 -16.42 49.66
C ASP A 69 74.68 -15.90 48.27
N GLY A 70 75.62 -15.30 47.53
CA GLY A 70 75.33 -14.77 46.21
C GLY A 70 74.90 -15.83 45.19
N PHE A 71 75.34 -17.08 45.33
CA PHE A 71 74.96 -18.15 44.41
C PHE A 71 73.50 -18.58 44.61
N GLU A 72 73.03 -18.60 45.85
CA GLU A 72 71.64 -18.89 46.21
C GLU A 72 70.69 -17.81 45.68
N VAL A 73 71.04 -16.53 45.84
CA VAL A 73 70.29 -15.40 45.26
C VAL A 73 70.21 -15.52 43.73
N ALA A 74 71.32 -15.80 43.05
CA ALA A 74 71.34 -15.95 41.60
C ALA A 74 70.45 -17.12 41.13
N ARG A 75 70.47 -18.25 41.86
CA ARG A 75 69.65 -19.43 41.55
C ARG A 75 68.16 -19.12 41.68
N LEU A 76 67.77 -18.37 42.72
CA LEU A 76 66.39 -17.90 42.90
C LEU A 76 65.97 -16.91 41.81
N MET A 77 66.86 -15.99 41.41
CA MET A 77 66.62 -15.08 40.29
C MET A 77 66.37 -15.82 38.98
N ARG A 78 67.11 -16.90 38.71
CA ARG A 78 66.94 -17.73 37.50
C ARG A 78 65.64 -18.53 37.51
N GLY A 79 65.10 -18.84 38.69
CA GLY A 79 63.80 -19.52 38.85
C GLY A 79 62.57 -18.64 38.59
N SER A 80 62.69 -17.31 38.63
CA SER A 80 61.57 -16.38 38.45
C SER A 80 61.45 -15.89 36.99
N GLN A 81 60.25 -15.93 36.41
CA GLN A 81 60.00 -15.44 35.04
C GLN A 81 60.40 -13.97 34.83
N ARG A 82 60.35 -13.15 35.89
CA ARG A 82 60.66 -11.72 35.85
C ARG A 82 62.16 -11.43 35.84
N THR A 83 62.95 -12.17 36.62
CA THR A 83 64.38 -11.90 36.83
C THR A 83 65.31 -12.89 36.13
N ARG A 84 64.77 -13.98 35.55
CA ARG A 84 65.57 -15.05 34.92
C ARG A 84 66.49 -14.57 33.82
N MET A 85 66.18 -13.44 33.19
CA MET A 85 67.00 -12.87 32.12
C MET A 85 67.79 -11.62 32.54
N THR A 86 67.74 -11.24 33.83
CA THR A 86 68.51 -10.11 34.37
C THR A 86 69.99 -10.51 34.48
N PRO A 87 70.92 -9.72 33.96
CA PRO A 87 72.34 -9.99 34.02
C PRO A 87 72.85 -9.85 35.46
N ILE A 88 73.80 -10.70 35.84
CA ILE A 88 74.40 -10.72 37.18
C ILE A 88 75.92 -10.66 36.99
N ILE A 89 76.59 -9.76 37.72
CA ILE A 89 78.04 -9.74 37.89
C ILE A 89 78.33 -10.11 39.34
N PHE A 90 79.13 -11.16 39.54
CA PHE A 90 79.56 -11.53 40.88
C PHE A 90 80.78 -10.71 41.33
N LEU A 91 80.78 -10.30 42.58
CA LEU A 91 81.91 -9.66 43.26
C LEU A 91 82.49 -10.63 44.27
N SER A 92 83.81 -10.81 44.31
CA SER A 92 84.44 -11.79 45.20
C SER A 92 85.80 -11.38 45.69
N ALA A 93 86.15 -11.78 46.92
CA ALA A 93 87.42 -11.43 47.55
C ALA A 93 88.59 -12.37 47.20
N ASN A 94 88.36 -13.53 46.55
CA ASN A 94 89.39 -14.56 46.41
C ASN A 94 89.73 -14.87 44.94
N ALA A 95 90.97 -14.53 44.52
CA ALA A 95 91.42 -14.62 43.13
C ALA A 95 91.99 -16.00 42.71
N GLN A 96 91.99 -17.02 43.58
CA GLN A 96 92.81 -18.23 43.38
C GLN A 96 92.07 -19.57 43.21
N SER A 97 90.75 -19.58 43.03
CA SER A 97 89.97 -20.81 42.81
C SER A 97 89.27 -20.81 41.44
N PRO A 98 89.78 -21.55 40.44
CA PRO A 98 89.08 -21.79 39.18
C PRO A 98 87.70 -22.44 39.38
N ALA A 99 87.52 -23.21 40.47
CA ALA A 99 86.27 -23.88 40.79
C ALA A 99 85.13 -22.90 41.16
N ALA A 100 85.45 -21.82 41.90
CA ALA A 100 84.46 -20.81 42.29
C ALA A 100 83.97 -19.97 41.08
N VAL A 101 84.84 -19.75 40.10
CA VAL A 101 84.48 -19.06 38.85
C VAL A 101 83.58 -19.94 37.98
N LEU A 102 83.90 -21.24 37.87
CA LEU A 102 83.08 -22.24 37.18
C LEU A 102 81.68 -22.38 37.80
N GLU A 103 81.58 -22.38 39.13
CA GLU A 103 80.32 -22.44 39.86
C GLU A 103 79.46 -21.17 39.68
N GLY A 104 80.09 -19.99 39.55
CA GLY A 104 79.39 -18.73 39.24
C GLY A 104 78.80 -18.68 37.83
N TYR A 105 79.53 -19.15 36.82
CA TYR A 105 78.97 -19.29 35.47
C TYR A 105 77.87 -20.35 35.42
N ALA A 106 78.04 -21.48 36.13
CA ALA A 106 77.01 -22.52 36.25
C ALA A 106 75.73 -22.03 36.96
N SER A 107 75.87 -21.06 37.88
CA SER A 107 74.76 -20.39 38.57
C SER A 107 74.15 -19.24 37.75
N GLY A 108 74.69 -18.98 36.56
CA GLY A 108 74.10 -18.08 35.56
C GLY A 108 74.59 -16.63 35.61
N ALA A 109 75.72 -16.31 36.24
CA ALA A 109 76.32 -14.99 36.10
C ALA A 109 76.94 -14.76 34.71
N ILE A 110 76.93 -13.51 34.27
CA ILE A 110 77.50 -13.10 32.99
C ILE A 110 78.99 -12.76 33.13
N ASP A 111 79.39 -12.26 34.30
CA ASP A 111 80.77 -11.84 34.55
C ASP A 111 81.16 -11.95 36.03
N TYR A 112 82.46 -11.90 36.32
CA TYR A 112 83.02 -12.03 37.66
C TYR A 112 84.13 -10.99 37.90
N LEU A 113 84.08 -10.28 39.03
CA LEU A 113 85.06 -9.24 39.40
C LEU A 113 85.63 -9.50 40.79
N PHE A 114 86.95 -9.32 40.93
CA PHE A 114 87.68 -9.58 42.17
C PHE A 114 87.95 -8.30 42.95
N LYS A 115 87.72 -8.30 44.27
CA LYS A 115 88.01 -7.19 45.19
C LYS A 115 89.49 -7.23 45.62
N PRO A 116 90.23 -6.11 45.63
CA PRO A 116 89.82 -4.78 45.17
C PRO A 116 89.78 -4.71 43.63
N PHE A 117 88.68 -4.20 43.06
CA PHE A 117 88.50 -4.06 41.62
C PHE A 117 88.90 -2.67 41.13
N ASP A 118 89.37 -2.56 39.89
CA ASP A 118 89.71 -1.27 39.27
C ASP A 118 88.41 -0.50 38.90
N PRO A 119 88.20 0.71 39.44
CA PRO A 119 87.12 1.62 39.04
C PRO A 119 86.99 1.82 37.52
N HIS A 120 88.10 1.85 36.80
CA HIS A 120 88.15 2.07 35.35
C HIS A 120 87.68 0.85 34.55
N ILE A 121 87.52 -0.32 35.19
CA ILE A 121 87.04 -1.55 34.55
C ILE A 121 85.57 -1.82 34.89
N LEU A 122 85.16 -1.58 36.15
CA LEU A 122 83.80 -1.87 36.60
C LEU A 122 82.75 -0.99 35.91
N LYS A 123 82.98 0.33 35.86
CA LYS A 123 82.00 1.28 35.31
C LYS A 123 81.71 1.04 33.81
N PRO A 124 82.71 0.85 32.92
CA PRO A 124 82.44 0.52 31.51
C PRO A 124 81.72 -0.82 31.32
N LYS A 125 82.01 -1.84 32.15
CA LYS A 125 81.32 -3.13 32.09
C LYS A 125 79.85 -3.02 32.48
N VAL A 126 79.56 -2.29 33.55
CA VAL A 126 78.19 -1.98 33.98
C VAL A 126 77.44 -1.26 32.86
N GLN A 127 78.04 -0.24 32.26
CA GLN A 127 77.44 0.53 31.17
C GLN A 127 77.12 -0.35 29.96
N ALA A 128 78.07 -1.19 29.50
CA ALA A 128 77.86 -2.07 28.35
C ALA A 128 76.73 -3.09 28.57
N LEU A 129 76.63 -3.68 29.77
CA LEU A 129 75.57 -4.65 30.08
C LEU A 129 74.20 -3.99 30.23
N LEU A 130 74.13 -2.79 30.80
CA LEU A 130 72.90 -2.02 30.88
C LEU A 130 72.39 -1.62 29.48
N GLU A 131 73.29 -1.15 28.60
CA GLU A 131 72.95 -0.82 27.21
C GLU A 131 72.42 -2.05 26.46
N GLN A 132 73.09 -3.20 26.59
CA GLN A 132 72.66 -4.46 25.99
C GLN A 132 71.26 -4.88 26.46
N GLN A 133 70.93 -4.70 27.75
CA GLN A 133 69.60 -5.01 28.27
C GLN A 133 68.51 -4.08 27.73
N ARG A 134 68.81 -2.78 27.58
CA ARG A 134 67.89 -1.81 26.97
C ARG A 134 67.55 -2.20 25.54
N THR A 135 68.56 -2.47 24.71
CA THR A 135 68.35 -2.88 23.31
C THR A 135 67.51 -4.14 23.23
N ARG A 136 67.76 -5.13 24.09
CA ARG A 136 66.99 -6.38 24.08
C ARG A 136 65.51 -6.17 24.43
N ARG A 137 65.22 -5.39 25.47
CA ARG A 137 63.82 -5.09 25.84
C ARG A 137 63.11 -4.30 24.75
N ALA A 138 63.79 -3.35 24.11
CA ALA A 138 63.24 -2.59 23.00
C ALA A 138 62.86 -3.50 21.81
N LEU A 139 63.72 -4.45 21.44
CA LEU A 139 63.43 -5.43 20.39
C LEU A 139 62.23 -6.33 20.73
N GLN A 140 62.13 -6.79 21.98
CA GLN A 140 60.99 -7.61 22.42
C GLN A 140 59.66 -6.84 22.36
N ARG A 141 59.65 -5.57 22.79
CA ARG A 141 58.47 -4.69 22.68
C ARG A 141 58.05 -4.50 21.23
N LEU A 142 58.99 -4.13 20.36
CA LEU A 142 58.70 -3.93 18.94
C LEU A 142 58.16 -5.19 18.26
N SER A 143 58.73 -6.36 18.58
CA SER A 143 58.24 -7.64 18.06
C SER A 143 56.80 -7.91 18.50
N HIS A 144 56.50 -7.68 19.78
CA HIS A 144 55.16 -7.87 20.31
C HIS A 144 54.15 -6.90 19.69
N ASP A 145 54.52 -5.62 19.55
CA ASP A 145 53.68 -4.61 18.93
C ASP A 145 53.37 -4.95 17.46
N LEU A 146 54.37 -5.46 16.72
CA LEU A 146 54.21 -5.89 15.34
C LEU A 146 53.30 -7.12 15.20
N GLU A 147 53.44 -8.11 16.09
CA GLU A 147 52.53 -9.27 16.14
C GLU A 147 51.10 -8.85 16.46
N SER A 148 50.92 -7.97 17.44
CA SER A 148 49.61 -7.43 17.84
C SER A 148 48.96 -6.66 16.69
N ALA A 149 49.72 -5.78 16.02
CA ALA A 149 49.23 -5.04 14.86
C ALA A 149 48.85 -5.95 13.68
N ARG A 150 49.64 -7.01 13.42
CA ARG A 150 49.31 -8.02 12.39
C ARG A 150 48.03 -8.78 12.72
N ALA A 151 47.89 -9.24 13.96
CA ALA A 151 46.70 -9.95 14.41
C ALA A 151 45.44 -9.06 14.34
N PHE A 152 45.56 -7.79 14.73
CA PHE A 152 44.49 -6.81 14.62
C PHE A 152 44.06 -6.60 13.15
N ASN A 153 45.00 -6.34 12.25
CA ASN A 153 44.70 -6.15 10.83
C ASN A 153 44.05 -7.38 10.18
N ALA A 154 44.53 -8.59 10.49
CA ALA A 154 43.92 -9.83 10.01
C ALA A 154 42.47 -9.97 10.51
N SER A 155 42.22 -9.68 11.79
CA SER A 155 40.89 -9.72 12.38
C SER A 155 39.91 -8.72 11.75
N VAL A 156 40.38 -7.52 11.38
CA VAL A 156 39.57 -6.52 10.67
C VAL A 156 39.16 -7.04 9.29
N LEU A 157 40.07 -7.65 8.53
CA LEU A 157 39.78 -8.19 7.21
C LEU A 157 38.84 -9.41 7.25
N ASP A 158 38.98 -10.26 8.27
CA ASP A 158 38.15 -11.46 8.46
C ASP A 158 36.71 -11.13 8.86
N ASN A 159 36.51 -10.06 9.64
CA ASN A 159 35.19 -9.61 10.08
C ASN A 159 34.54 -8.57 9.15
N ALA A 160 35.22 -8.17 8.08
CA ALA A 160 34.62 -7.30 7.07
C ALA A 160 33.42 -7.98 6.41
N ALA A 161 32.31 -7.24 6.30
CA ALA A 161 31.10 -7.73 5.62
C ALA A 161 31.28 -7.79 4.10
N GLU A 162 32.11 -6.89 3.55
CA GLU A 162 32.42 -6.80 2.13
C GLU A 162 33.45 -7.84 1.71
N GLY A 163 33.32 -8.34 0.47
CA GLY A 163 34.31 -9.21 -0.13
C GLY A 163 35.58 -8.42 -0.46
N ILE A 164 36.72 -8.83 0.08
CA ILE A 164 38.01 -8.18 -0.15
C ILE A 164 38.95 -9.16 -0.84
N LEU A 165 39.49 -8.73 -1.99
CA LEU A 165 40.52 -9.43 -2.74
C LEU A 165 41.75 -8.54 -2.86
N VAL A 166 42.94 -9.15 -2.87
CA VAL A 166 44.17 -8.49 -3.33
C VAL A 166 44.56 -9.14 -4.64
N VAL A 167 44.71 -8.33 -5.68
CA VAL A 167 45.04 -8.78 -7.04
C VAL A 167 46.36 -8.17 -7.47
N SER A 168 47.28 -8.99 -7.96
CA SER A 168 48.61 -8.57 -8.42
C SER A 168 48.53 -7.75 -9.71
N ASP A 169 49.65 -7.13 -10.09
CA ASP A 169 49.81 -6.44 -11.38
C ASP A 169 49.54 -7.36 -12.60
N ALA A 170 49.72 -8.67 -12.45
CA ALA A 170 49.42 -9.70 -13.45
C ALA A 170 47.94 -10.17 -13.46
N GLY A 171 47.08 -9.65 -12.57
CA GLY A 171 45.66 -10.03 -12.51
C GLY A 171 45.38 -11.29 -11.68
N VAL A 172 46.36 -11.75 -10.90
CA VAL A 172 46.27 -12.97 -10.08
C VAL A 172 45.83 -12.62 -8.66
N ILE A 173 44.89 -13.38 -8.12
CA ILE A 173 44.41 -13.21 -6.74
C ILE A 173 45.48 -13.70 -5.76
N GLU A 174 46.00 -12.82 -4.91
CA GLU A 174 46.99 -13.13 -3.88
C GLU A 174 46.36 -13.37 -2.50
N TYR A 175 45.26 -12.68 -2.23
CA TYR A 175 44.51 -12.78 -0.97
C TYR A 175 43.01 -12.65 -1.21
N ALA A 176 42.23 -13.36 -0.40
CA ALA A 176 40.78 -13.38 -0.39
C ALA A 176 40.29 -13.52 1.05
N ASN A 177 39.44 -12.60 1.52
CA ASN A 177 38.86 -12.68 2.85
C ASN A 177 37.68 -13.69 2.92
N PRO A 178 37.20 -14.06 4.12
CA PRO A 178 36.08 -14.98 4.28
C PRO A 178 34.76 -14.51 3.62
N ALA A 179 34.53 -13.20 3.51
CA ALA A 179 33.33 -12.65 2.88
C ALA A 179 33.30 -12.93 1.36
N ILE A 180 34.40 -12.71 0.63
CA ILE A 180 34.43 -13.01 -0.81
C ILE A 180 34.38 -14.53 -1.08
N SER A 181 34.99 -15.34 -0.20
CA SER A 181 34.88 -16.80 -0.28
C SER A 181 33.43 -17.28 -0.16
N ARG A 182 32.63 -16.69 0.74
CA ARG A 182 31.19 -16.97 0.87
C ARG A 182 30.42 -16.51 -0.38
N LEU A 183 30.68 -15.29 -0.86
CA LEU A 183 30.01 -14.70 -2.02
C LEU A 183 30.25 -15.53 -3.30
N LEU A 184 31.50 -15.93 -3.57
CA LEU A 184 31.85 -16.72 -4.75
C LEU A 184 31.63 -18.24 -4.59
N ASN A 185 31.22 -18.68 -3.39
CA ASN A 185 31.10 -20.08 -3.00
C ASN A 185 32.36 -20.89 -3.33
N ALA A 186 33.51 -20.33 -2.97
CA ALA A 186 34.85 -20.86 -3.23
C ALA A 186 35.74 -20.67 -2.01
N THR A 187 36.58 -21.66 -1.72
CA THR A 187 37.53 -21.60 -0.61
C THR A 187 38.69 -20.63 -0.91
N HIS A 188 39.37 -20.15 0.14
CA HIS A 188 40.54 -19.27 -0.01
C HIS A 188 41.59 -19.88 -0.96
N ASP A 189 41.87 -21.17 -0.83
CA ASP A 189 42.85 -21.90 -1.65
C ASP A 189 42.39 -22.06 -3.10
N GLU A 190 41.09 -22.10 -3.36
CA GLU A 190 40.55 -22.16 -4.73
C GLU A 190 40.55 -20.80 -5.43
N LEU A 191 40.57 -19.70 -4.68
CA LEU A 191 40.64 -18.34 -5.22
C LEU A 191 42.08 -17.89 -5.42
N LYS A 192 42.96 -18.20 -4.46
CA LYS A 192 44.37 -17.81 -4.49
C LYS A 192 45.09 -18.44 -5.69
N GLY A 193 45.83 -17.60 -6.42
CA GLY A 193 46.58 -18.03 -7.61
C GLY A 193 45.76 -18.11 -8.90
N LYS A 194 44.45 -17.86 -8.87
CA LYS A 194 43.62 -17.79 -10.08
C LYS A 194 43.55 -16.38 -10.63
N ASP A 195 43.22 -16.29 -11.92
CA ASP A 195 42.96 -15.05 -12.62
C ASP A 195 41.61 -14.46 -12.16
N PHE A 196 41.62 -13.21 -11.72
CA PHE A 196 40.42 -12.48 -11.31
C PHE A 196 39.37 -12.41 -12.43
N LEU A 197 39.79 -12.25 -13.69
CA LEU A 197 38.87 -12.16 -14.84
C LEU A 197 38.08 -13.44 -15.08
N SER A 198 38.54 -14.59 -14.59
CA SER A 198 37.81 -15.85 -14.72
C SER A 198 36.47 -15.86 -13.96
N PHE A 199 36.36 -15.01 -12.93
CA PHE A 199 35.17 -14.79 -12.13
C PHE A 199 34.34 -13.60 -12.62
N LEU A 200 34.91 -12.66 -13.39
CA LEU A 200 34.20 -11.49 -13.90
C LEU A 200 33.47 -11.81 -15.22
N GLN A 201 32.15 -11.84 -15.18
CA GLN A 201 31.33 -12.09 -16.37
C GLN A 201 30.89 -10.79 -17.07
N LYS A 202 30.55 -9.76 -16.29
CA LYS A 202 30.19 -8.43 -16.79
C LYS A 202 30.99 -7.36 -16.02
N PRO A 203 31.69 -6.44 -16.70
CA PRO A 203 31.88 -6.36 -18.15
C PRO A 203 32.71 -7.54 -18.66
N HIS A 204 32.47 -7.95 -19.90
CA HIS A 204 33.32 -8.93 -20.55
C HIS A 204 34.65 -8.26 -20.92
N VAL A 205 35.74 -8.73 -20.31
CA VAL A 205 37.09 -8.21 -20.55
C VAL A 205 37.96 -9.35 -21.09
N PRO A 206 38.46 -9.25 -22.34
CA PRO A 206 39.19 -10.34 -22.97
C PRO A 206 40.60 -10.54 -22.39
N ALA A 207 41.26 -9.47 -21.91
CA ALA A 207 42.59 -9.54 -21.33
C ALA A 207 42.74 -8.54 -20.17
N TRP A 208 43.48 -8.94 -19.12
CA TRP A 208 43.72 -8.12 -17.93
C TRP A 208 44.37 -6.77 -18.26
N LEU A 209 45.35 -6.77 -19.15
CA LEU A 209 46.09 -5.58 -19.61
C LEU A 209 45.19 -4.54 -20.30
N GLU A 210 44.06 -4.97 -20.85
CA GLU A 210 43.08 -4.12 -21.55
C GLU A 210 41.95 -3.66 -20.61
N SER A 211 41.94 -4.11 -19.36
CA SER A 211 40.90 -3.77 -18.39
C SER A 211 41.03 -2.31 -17.92
N GLN A 212 39.89 -1.65 -17.70
CA GLN A 212 39.88 -0.34 -17.04
C GLN A 212 40.42 -0.40 -15.61
N MET A 213 40.35 -1.57 -14.96
CA MET A 213 40.95 -1.84 -13.66
C MET A 213 42.48 -1.70 -13.72
N TYR A 214 43.13 -2.33 -14.70
CA TYR A 214 44.57 -2.23 -14.90
C TYR A 214 45.01 -0.81 -15.30
N ALA A 215 44.22 -0.13 -16.13
CA ALA A 215 44.47 1.27 -16.46
C ALA A 215 44.42 2.18 -15.21
N GLY A 216 43.42 1.99 -14.34
CA GLY A 216 43.31 2.71 -13.05
C GLY A 216 44.49 2.42 -12.12
N PHE A 217 44.88 1.15 -12.01
CA PHE A 217 46.07 0.73 -11.26
C PHE A 217 47.34 1.43 -11.75
N ARG A 218 47.58 1.46 -13.06
CA ARG A 218 48.73 2.15 -13.68
C ARG A 218 48.76 3.66 -13.43
N GLN A 219 47.61 4.28 -13.28
CA GLN A 219 47.46 5.72 -13.04
C GLN A 219 47.40 6.08 -11.55
N GLY A 220 47.40 5.10 -10.65
CA GLY A 220 47.22 5.33 -9.21
C GLY A 220 45.81 5.79 -8.84
N GLN A 221 44.81 5.51 -9.67
CA GLN A 221 43.42 5.96 -9.47
C GLN A 221 42.51 4.81 -9.04
N THR A 222 41.55 5.12 -8.18
CA THR A 222 40.49 4.18 -7.82
C THR A 222 39.47 4.10 -8.95
N TRP A 223 39.17 2.88 -9.41
CA TRP A 223 38.14 2.63 -10.42
C TRP A 223 36.95 1.92 -9.76
N ARG A 224 35.73 2.36 -10.09
CA ARG A 224 34.49 1.84 -9.49
C ARG A 224 33.49 1.47 -10.57
N LEU A 225 32.79 0.36 -10.34
CA LEU A 225 31.74 -0.13 -11.22
C LEU A 225 30.58 -0.66 -10.38
N HIS A 226 29.35 -0.24 -10.67
CA HIS A 226 28.19 -0.54 -9.82
C HIS A 226 27.30 -1.66 -10.39
N ASP A 227 27.52 -2.11 -11.63
CA ASP A 227 26.67 -3.05 -12.36
C ASP A 227 27.43 -4.28 -12.88
N ALA A 228 28.43 -4.72 -12.12
CA ALA A 228 29.24 -5.89 -12.45
C ALA A 228 28.49 -7.19 -12.13
N ILE A 229 28.85 -8.27 -12.84
CA ILE A 229 28.37 -9.62 -12.55
C ILE A 229 29.57 -10.52 -12.36
N LEU A 230 29.68 -11.09 -11.17
CA LEU A 230 30.61 -12.17 -10.89
C LEU A 230 29.92 -13.51 -11.09
N ARG A 231 30.73 -14.52 -11.41
CA ARG A 231 30.29 -15.90 -11.56
C ARG A 231 30.98 -16.74 -10.48
N THR A 232 30.17 -17.45 -9.70
CA THR A 232 30.66 -18.42 -8.71
C THR A 232 31.35 -19.61 -9.40
N GLY A 233 32.14 -20.38 -8.65
CA GLY A 233 32.75 -21.61 -9.17
C GLY A 233 31.74 -22.64 -9.70
N ARG A 234 30.46 -22.56 -9.28
CA ARG A 234 29.36 -23.42 -9.73
C ARG A 234 28.53 -22.83 -10.88
N GLY A 235 28.89 -21.66 -11.40
CA GLY A 235 28.22 -21.02 -12.55
C GLY A 235 27.04 -20.11 -12.20
N GLN A 236 26.69 -19.95 -10.92
CA GLN A 236 25.69 -18.96 -10.48
C GLN A 236 26.23 -17.54 -10.69
N GLN A 237 25.37 -16.64 -11.19
CA GLN A 237 25.67 -15.23 -11.38
C GLN A 237 25.30 -14.43 -10.13
N VAL A 238 26.19 -13.53 -9.72
CA VAL A 238 26.01 -12.66 -8.55
C VAL A 238 26.22 -11.22 -9.00
N PRO A 239 25.19 -10.36 -8.95
CA PRO A 239 25.36 -8.93 -9.22
C PRO A 239 26.14 -8.27 -8.09
N VAL A 240 27.17 -7.50 -8.43
CA VAL A 240 28.05 -6.85 -7.45
C VAL A 240 28.44 -5.43 -7.87
N ALA A 241 28.80 -4.62 -6.88
CA ALA A 241 29.58 -3.40 -7.10
C ALA A 241 31.05 -3.68 -6.79
N LEU A 242 31.94 -3.23 -7.69
CA LEU A 242 33.38 -3.37 -7.59
C LEU A 242 34.03 -2.00 -7.33
N SER A 243 34.98 -1.96 -6.42
CA SER A 243 35.88 -0.82 -6.25
C SER A 243 37.32 -1.30 -6.16
N CYS A 244 38.12 -0.93 -7.15
CA CYS A 244 39.51 -1.34 -7.33
C CYS A 244 40.42 -0.17 -6.97
N ALA A 245 41.19 -0.29 -5.89
CA ALA A 245 42.11 0.73 -5.40
C ALA A 245 43.56 0.20 -5.41
N PRO A 246 44.51 0.90 -6.05
CA PRO A 246 45.92 0.48 -6.06
C PRO A 246 46.54 0.60 -4.65
N LEU A 247 47.35 -0.40 -4.29
CA LEU A 247 48.18 -0.34 -3.07
C LEU A 247 49.46 0.47 -3.34
N PRO A 248 50.19 0.89 -2.28
CA PRO A 248 51.47 1.59 -2.43
C PRO A 248 52.42 0.86 -3.38
N ALA A 249 53.22 1.62 -4.15
CA ALA A 249 54.01 1.11 -5.28
C ALA A 249 54.96 -0.05 -4.94
N GLU A 250 55.39 -0.16 -3.68
CA GLU A 250 56.23 -1.26 -3.19
C GLU A 250 55.54 -2.63 -3.25
N GLN A 251 54.20 -2.67 -3.15
CA GLN A 251 53.43 -3.92 -3.08
C GLN A 251 52.98 -4.43 -4.46
N LYS A 252 53.00 -3.59 -5.51
CA LYS A 252 52.60 -3.94 -6.89
C LYS A 252 51.27 -4.72 -7.01
N ALA A 253 50.30 -4.38 -6.17
CA ALA A 253 49.00 -5.03 -6.13
C ALA A 253 47.87 -4.00 -5.99
N MET A 254 46.63 -4.43 -6.12
CA MET A 254 45.43 -3.63 -5.86
C MET A 254 44.48 -4.35 -4.92
N VAL A 255 43.75 -3.58 -4.12
CA VAL A 255 42.61 -4.09 -3.36
C VAL A 255 41.37 -3.97 -4.21
N VAL A 256 40.67 -5.08 -4.41
CA VAL A 256 39.35 -5.14 -5.02
C VAL A 256 38.33 -5.40 -3.92
N THR A 257 37.48 -4.42 -3.68
CA THR A 257 36.32 -4.51 -2.78
C THR A 257 35.09 -4.88 -3.61
N VAL A 258 34.34 -5.85 -3.11
CA VAL A 258 33.19 -6.47 -3.78
C VAL A 258 32.00 -6.40 -2.83
N LEU A 259 30.98 -5.64 -3.22
CA LEU A 259 29.73 -5.53 -2.49
C LEU A 259 28.65 -6.33 -3.21
N ASP A 260 27.97 -7.23 -2.49
CA ASP A 260 26.84 -7.99 -3.02
C ASP A 260 25.63 -7.08 -3.23
N MET A 261 25.11 -7.02 -4.45
CA MET A 261 23.96 -6.21 -4.83
C MET A 261 22.69 -7.05 -5.01
N SER A 262 22.73 -8.36 -4.71
CA SER A 262 21.62 -9.29 -4.97
C SER A 262 20.34 -8.87 -4.27
N GLU A 263 20.40 -8.57 -2.98
CA GLU A 263 19.23 -8.18 -2.19
C GLU A 263 18.66 -6.83 -2.66
N VAL A 264 19.54 -5.87 -2.96
CA VAL A 264 19.17 -4.55 -3.47
C VAL A 264 18.48 -4.66 -4.84
N CYS A 265 19.05 -5.44 -5.77
CA CYS A 265 18.46 -5.67 -7.09
C CYS A 265 17.10 -6.39 -6.98
N HIS A 266 16.98 -7.39 -6.11
CA HIS A 266 15.73 -8.09 -5.87
C HIS A 266 14.65 -7.17 -5.28
N LEU A 267 14.98 -6.38 -4.25
CA LEU A 267 14.10 -5.37 -3.67
C LEU A 267 13.68 -4.33 -4.71
N HIS A 268 14.60 -3.87 -5.56
CA HIS A 268 14.29 -2.92 -6.63
C HIS A 268 13.28 -3.52 -7.62
N GLN A 269 13.49 -4.76 -8.05
CA GLN A 269 12.59 -5.47 -8.96
C GLN A 269 11.20 -5.71 -8.32
N GLN A 270 11.16 -6.02 -7.02
CA GLN A 270 9.90 -6.12 -6.27
C GLN A 270 9.17 -4.78 -6.16
N LEU A 271 9.91 -3.68 -5.91
CA LEU A 271 9.36 -2.33 -5.88
C LEU A 271 8.82 -1.90 -7.24
N GLU A 272 9.52 -2.21 -8.33
CA GLU A 272 9.04 -1.97 -9.69
C GLU A 272 7.74 -2.74 -9.95
N PHE A 273 7.68 -4.02 -9.59
CA PHE A 273 6.48 -4.84 -9.74
C PHE A 273 5.30 -4.28 -8.92
N GLN A 274 5.54 -3.90 -7.66
CA GLN A 274 4.52 -3.27 -6.79
C GLN A 274 4.10 -1.88 -7.29
N ALA A 275 4.98 -1.14 -7.95
CA ALA A 275 4.66 0.18 -8.47
C ALA A 275 3.67 0.15 -9.64
N VAL A 276 3.60 -0.97 -10.38
CA VAL A 276 2.78 -1.09 -11.61
C VAL A 276 1.65 -2.12 -11.54
N THR A 277 1.58 -2.94 -10.50
CA THR A 277 0.51 -3.94 -10.30
C THR A 277 -0.38 -3.62 -9.10
N ASP A 278 -1.62 -4.12 -9.15
CA ASP A 278 -2.56 -4.10 -8.03
C ASP A 278 -2.28 -5.30 -7.11
N PRO A 279 -1.96 -5.09 -5.82
CA PRO A 279 -1.53 -6.17 -4.93
C PRO A 279 -2.63 -7.19 -4.61
N LEU A 280 -3.91 -6.81 -4.78
CA LEU A 280 -5.03 -7.71 -4.51
C LEU A 280 -5.26 -8.69 -5.66
N THR A 281 -5.27 -8.18 -6.89
CA THR A 281 -5.69 -8.93 -8.09
C THR A 281 -4.53 -9.41 -8.96
N GLY A 282 -3.33 -8.82 -8.81
CA GLY A 282 -2.16 -9.09 -9.65
C GLY A 282 -2.24 -8.47 -11.05
N LEU A 283 -3.32 -7.77 -11.38
CA LEU A 283 -3.48 -7.02 -12.63
C LEU A 283 -2.64 -5.74 -12.62
N LEU A 284 -2.52 -5.05 -13.76
CA LEU A 284 -1.91 -3.73 -13.78
C LEU A 284 -2.72 -2.77 -12.92
N ASN A 285 -2.04 -2.01 -12.07
CA ASN A 285 -2.68 -0.88 -11.40
C ASN A 285 -2.85 0.29 -12.39
N ARG A 286 -3.52 1.36 -11.95
CA ARG A 286 -3.71 2.56 -12.77
C ARG A 286 -2.42 3.07 -13.45
N ARG A 287 -1.30 3.10 -12.73
CA ARG A 287 -0.02 3.58 -13.28
C ARG A 287 0.52 2.62 -14.34
N GLY A 288 0.53 1.32 -14.06
CA GLY A 288 1.00 0.29 -14.98
C GLY A 288 0.17 0.23 -16.26
N PHE A 289 -1.16 0.33 -16.13
CA PHE A 289 -2.06 0.36 -17.27
C PHE A 289 -1.80 1.58 -18.16
N TYR A 290 -1.67 2.77 -17.58
CA TYR A 290 -1.41 3.99 -18.34
C TYR A 290 -0.12 3.88 -19.15
N GLN A 291 0.97 3.42 -18.52
CA GLN A 291 2.25 3.23 -19.20
C GLN A 291 2.16 2.20 -20.34
N ALA A 292 1.44 1.09 -20.12
CA ALA A 292 1.27 0.05 -21.13
C ALA A 292 0.45 0.57 -22.33
N VAL A 293 -0.66 1.26 -22.08
CA VAL A 293 -1.52 1.79 -23.15
C VAL A 293 -0.87 2.95 -23.91
N GLU A 294 -0.18 3.88 -23.24
CA GLU A 294 0.56 4.94 -23.94
C GLU A 294 1.61 4.37 -24.90
N ASN A 295 2.31 3.32 -24.49
CA ASN A 295 3.25 2.61 -25.37
C ASN A 295 2.55 1.93 -26.57
N SER A 296 1.36 1.38 -26.39
CA SER A 296 0.56 0.82 -27.51
C SER A 296 0.03 1.90 -28.45
N LEU A 297 -0.47 3.02 -27.92
CA LEU A 297 -0.96 4.15 -28.72
C LEU A 297 0.17 4.74 -29.60
N LEU A 298 1.38 4.86 -29.07
CA LEU A 298 2.57 5.31 -29.83
C LEU A 298 2.97 4.34 -30.95
N ARG A 299 2.64 3.05 -30.83
CA ARG A 299 2.92 2.03 -31.86
C ARG A 299 1.83 1.97 -32.92
N SER A 300 0.60 2.30 -32.56
CA SER A 300 -0.59 2.13 -33.41
C SER A 300 -0.60 2.98 -34.68
N ASP A 301 0.19 4.07 -34.72
CA ASP A 301 0.39 4.92 -35.91
C ASP A 301 1.01 4.17 -37.11
N ARG A 302 1.45 2.91 -36.90
CA ARG A 302 2.14 2.07 -37.90
C ARG A 302 1.41 0.77 -38.28
N THR A 303 0.25 0.49 -37.68
CA THR A 303 -0.49 -0.79 -37.86
C THR A 303 -1.93 -0.55 -38.27
N GLU A 304 -2.46 -1.33 -39.22
CA GLU A 304 -3.88 -1.27 -39.68
C GLU A 304 -4.90 -1.81 -38.67
N GLN A 305 -4.51 -2.01 -37.40
CA GLN A 305 -5.39 -2.55 -36.35
C GLN A 305 -6.06 -1.43 -35.56
N SER A 306 -7.32 -1.66 -35.20
CA SER A 306 -8.12 -0.76 -34.36
C SER A 306 -7.86 -1.05 -32.88
N LEU A 307 -7.49 -0.01 -32.13
CA LEU A 307 -7.37 -0.08 -30.67
C LEU A 307 -8.73 0.22 -30.04
N VAL A 308 -9.19 -0.69 -29.16
CA VAL A 308 -10.46 -0.54 -28.46
C VAL A 308 -10.26 -0.64 -26.96
N LEU A 309 -10.74 0.36 -26.24
CA LEU A 309 -10.71 0.43 -24.78
C LEU A 309 -12.07 0.04 -24.21
N LEU A 310 -12.07 -0.89 -23.27
CA LEU A 310 -13.22 -1.28 -22.47
C LEU A 310 -13.04 -0.72 -21.06
N TYR A 311 -14.07 -0.06 -20.55
CA TYR A 311 -14.18 0.36 -19.15
C TYR A 311 -15.30 -0.44 -18.50
N LEU A 312 -14.99 -1.15 -17.43
CA LEU A 312 -15.88 -2.11 -16.78
C LEU A 312 -16.11 -1.71 -15.33
N ASP A 313 -17.34 -1.81 -14.88
CA ASP A 313 -17.69 -1.58 -13.48
C ASP A 313 -18.65 -2.67 -12.99
N LEU A 314 -18.38 -3.20 -11.80
CA LEU A 314 -19.14 -4.29 -11.22
C LEU A 314 -20.45 -3.82 -10.57
N ASP A 315 -21.57 -4.20 -11.19
CA ASP A 315 -22.89 -3.89 -10.69
C ASP A 315 -23.19 -4.61 -9.37
N GLY A 316 -23.51 -3.84 -8.34
CA GLY A 316 -23.92 -4.37 -7.05
C GLY A 316 -22.78 -4.77 -6.12
N PHE A 317 -21.51 -4.53 -6.48
CA PHE A 317 -20.35 -4.85 -5.64
C PHE A 317 -20.42 -4.20 -4.25
N LYS A 318 -20.92 -2.97 -4.15
CA LYS A 318 -21.15 -2.30 -2.86
C LYS A 318 -22.11 -3.09 -1.95
N ARG A 319 -23.18 -3.69 -2.49
CA ARG A 319 -24.10 -4.54 -1.69
C ARG A 319 -23.39 -5.78 -1.15
N VAL A 320 -22.44 -6.34 -1.90
CA VAL A 320 -21.61 -7.46 -1.44
C VAL A 320 -20.76 -7.05 -0.25
N ASN A 321 -20.05 -5.92 -0.34
CA ASN A 321 -19.27 -5.39 0.79
C ASN A 321 -20.14 -5.08 2.01
N ASP A 322 -21.29 -4.43 1.80
CA ASP A 322 -22.19 -4.03 2.89
C ASP A 322 -22.86 -5.24 3.57
N SER A 323 -23.08 -6.34 2.84
CA SER A 323 -23.78 -7.54 3.36
C SER A 323 -22.85 -8.63 3.89
N LEU A 324 -21.70 -8.84 3.24
CA LEU A 324 -20.77 -9.95 3.51
C LEU A 324 -19.42 -9.49 4.07
N GLY A 325 -19.16 -8.18 4.11
CA GLY A 325 -17.90 -7.60 4.57
C GLY A 325 -16.83 -7.51 3.48
N HIS A 326 -15.78 -6.75 3.78
CA HIS A 326 -14.70 -6.45 2.83
C HIS A 326 -13.89 -7.69 2.41
N ASP A 327 -13.68 -8.66 3.30
CA ASP A 327 -12.94 -9.89 2.97
C ASP A 327 -13.65 -10.71 1.87
N ALA A 328 -14.98 -10.69 1.87
CA ALA A 328 -15.79 -11.33 0.82
C ALA A 328 -15.69 -10.55 -0.50
N GLY A 329 -15.74 -9.22 -0.44
CA GLY A 329 -15.50 -8.36 -1.60
C GLY A 329 -14.14 -8.59 -2.25
N ASP A 330 -13.09 -8.73 -1.44
CA ASP A 330 -11.74 -9.01 -1.92
C ASP A 330 -11.65 -10.35 -2.67
N ARG A 331 -12.35 -11.39 -2.20
CA ARG A 331 -12.42 -12.68 -2.90
C ARG A 331 -13.18 -12.56 -4.22
N VAL A 332 -14.27 -11.81 -4.26
CA VAL A 332 -15.02 -11.53 -5.49
C VAL A 332 -14.12 -10.80 -6.50
N LEU A 333 -13.36 -9.79 -6.07
CA LEU A 333 -12.45 -9.06 -6.96
C LEU A 333 -11.36 -9.95 -7.55
N ARG A 334 -10.77 -10.84 -6.76
CA ARG A 334 -9.80 -11.84 -7.28
C ARG A 334 -10.44 -12.75 -8.32
N TRP A 335 -11.63 -13.28 -8.03
CA TRP A 335 -12.34 -14.15 -8.95
C TRP A 335 -12.71 -13.43 -10.26
N VAL A 336 -13.25 -12.22 -10.18
CA VAL A 336 -13.55 -11.39 -11.36
C VAL A 336 -12.28 -11.19 -12.19
N SER A 337 -11.16 -10.87 -11.56
CA SER A 337 -9.88 -10.67 -12.25
C SER A 337 -9.45 -11.91 -13.04
N GLU A 338 -9.59 -13.11 -12.43
CA GLU A 338 -9.33 -14.39 -13.10
C GLU A 338 -10.28 -14.62 -14.29
N GLN A 339 -11.58 -14.30 -14.14
CA GLN A 339 -12.56 -14.45 -15.22
C GLN A 339 -12.22 -13.53 -16.39
N LEU A 340 -11.94 -12.24 -16.12
CA LEU A 340 -11.56 -11.27 -17.14
C LEU A 340 -10.28 -11.73 -17.86
N GLN A 341 -9.25 -12.14 -17.12
CA GLN A 341 -7.99 -12.59 -17.71
C GLN A 341 -8.15 -13.86 -18.56
N SER A 342 -9.04 -14.79 -18.18
CA SER A 342 -9.34 -15.99 -18.97
C SER A 342 -10.09 -15.70 -20.28
N CYS A 343 -10.78 -14.57 -20.35
CA CYS A 343 -11.55 -14.17 -21.52
C CYS A 343 -10.71 -13.43 -22.56
N LEU A 344 -9.63 -12.79 -22.12
CA LEU A 344 -8.73 -11.97 -22.91
C LEU A 344 -7.49 -12.75 -23.39
N ARG A 345 -6.82 -12.23 -24.41
CA ARG A 345 -5.62 -12.83 -25.01
C ARG A 345 -4.36 -12.36 -24.26
N SER A 346 -3.25 -13.07 -24.44
CA SER A 346 -1.99 -12.77 -23.73
C SER A 346 -1.35 -11.43 -24.08
N TYR A 347 -1.76 -10.79 -25.18
CA TYR A 347 -1.32 -9.46 -25.60
C TYR A 347 -2.32 -8.35 -25.29
N ASP A 348 -3.53 -8.69 -24.83
CA ASP A 348 -4.49 -7.69 -24.37
C ASP A 348 -4.02 -7.12 -23.03
N ILE A 349 -4.21 -5.82 -22.83
CA ILE A 349 -3.76 -5.15 -21.61
C ILE A 349 -4.95 -5.06 -20.67
N LEU A 350 -4.85 -5.68 -19.48
CA LEU A 350 -5.89 -5.64 -18.45
C LEU A 350 -5.36 -4.93 -17.20
N GLY A 351 -6.15 -4.01 -16.66
CA GLY A 351 -5.82 -3.29 -15.43
C GLY A 351 -7.04 -3.06 -14.54
N ARG A 352 -6.76 -2.78 -13.26
CA ARG A 352 -7.74 -2.37 -12.25
C ARG A 352 -7.48 -0.92 -11.88
N MET A 353 -8.50 -0.07 -12.05
CA MET A 353 -8.39 1.38 -11.81
C MET A 353 -8.54 1.72 -10.32
N GLY A 354 -9.33 0.93 -9.60
CA GLY A 354 -9.59 1.05 -8.16
C GLY A 354 -10.99 0.55 -7.84
N GLY A 355 -11.25 0.16 -6.58
CA GLY A 355 -12.58 -0.32 -6.18
C GLY A 355 -13.06 -1.51 -7.03
N ASP A 356 -14.20 -1.34 -7.67
CA ASP A 356 -14.89 -2.24 -8.60
C ASP A 356 -14.64 -1.94 -10.10
N GLU A 357 -13.71 -1.05 -10.42
CA GLU A 357 -13.45 -0.60 -11.79
C GLU A 357 -12.27 -1.34 -12.44
N PHE A 358 -12.52 -1.88 -13.63
CA PHE A 358 -11.53 -2.58 -14.47
C PHE A 358 -11.47 -1.96 -15.87
N THR A 359 -10.34 -2.08 -16.52
CA THR A 359 -10.15 -1.57 -17.89
C THR A 359 -9.35 -2.55 -18.72
N ALA A 360 -9.74 -2.73 -19.99
CA ALA A 360 -9.02 -3.56 -20.94
C ALA A 360 -8.72 -2.78 -22.22
N LEU A 361 -7.52 -2.89 -22.76
CA LEU A 361 -7.18 -2.43 -24.12
C LEU A 361 -7.00 -3.64 -25.03
N LEU A 362 -7.72 -3.64 -26.14
CA LEU A 362 -7.74 -4.71 -27.13
C LEU A 362 -7.21 -4.20 -28.46
N GLU A 363 -6.35 -5.00 -29.10
CA GLU A 363 -5.92 -4.81 -30.49
C GLU A 363 -6.78 -5.70 -31.39
N LEU A 364 -7.67 -5.08 -32.18
CA LEU A 364 -8.67 -5.77 -32.99
C LEU A 364 -8.56 -5.38 -34.47
N GLU A 365 -8.96 -6.27 -35.37
CA GLU A 365 -9.04 -5.94 -36.81
C GLU A 365 -10.19 -4.96 -37.08
N PHE A 366 -11.32 -5.16 -36.38
CA PHE A 366 -12.53 -4.37 -36.54
C PHE A 366 -13.13 -4.01 -35.17
N PRO A 367 -13.51 -2.75 -34.92
CA PRO A 367 -14.08 -2.31 -33.64
C PRO A 367 -15.34 -3.07 -33.19
N GLU A 368 -16.11 -3.59 -34.13
CA GLU A 368 -17.34 -4.36 -33.89
C GLU A 368 -17.06 -5.70 -33.18
N GLN A 369 -15.82 -6.20 -33.24
CA GLN A 369 -15.42 -7.40 -32.50
C GLN A 369 -15.44 -7.18 -30.99
N ALA A 370 -15.29 -5.93 -30.52
CA ALA A 370 -15.32 -5.62 -29.10
C ALA A 370 -16.68 -5.91 -28.44
N ALA A 371 -17.78 -5.76 -29.18
CA ALA A 371 -19.13 -6.13 -28.72
C ALA A 371 -19.21 -7.60 -28.27
N LYS A 372 -18.69 -8.52 -29.09
CA LYS A 372 -18.68 -9.96 -28.77
C LYS A 372 -17.82 -10.28 -27.56
N ILE A 373 -16.71 -9.55 -27.39
CA ILE A 373 -15.84 -9.72 -26.22
C ILE A 373 -16.55 -9.18 -24.98
N ALA A 374 -17.20 -8.02 -25.06
CA ALA A 374 -17.97 -7.44 -23.97
C ALA A 374 -19.13 -8.36 -23.53
N GLU A 375 -19.90 -8.92 -24.47
CA GLU A 375 -20.95 -9.92 -24.19
C GLU A 375 -20.39 -11.13 -23.44
N LYS A 376 -19.28 -11.69 -23.93
CA LYS A 376 -18.60 -12.82 -23.28
C LYS A 376 -18.14 -12.47 -21.86
N LEU A 377 -17.63 -11.26 -21.64
CA LEU A 377 -17.21 -10.79 -20.31
C LEU A 377 -18.41 -10.64 -19.37
N ILE A 378 -19.52 -10.07 -19.85
CA ILE A 378 -20.77 -9.92 -19.09
C ILE A 378 -21.31 -11.28 -18.69
N GLU A 379 -21.42 -12.22 -19.62
CA GLU A 379 -21.91 -13.58 -19.35
C GLU A 379 -21.04 -14.30 -18.32
N ARG A 380 -19.71 -14.15 -18.39
CA ARG A 380 -18.77 -14.81 -17.49
C ARG A 380 -18.79 -14.25 -16.07
N VAL A 381 -18.89 -12.93 -15.94
CA VAL A 381 -18.98 -12.28 -14.63
C VAL A 381 -20.36 -12.45 -14.00
N SER A 382 -21.40 -12.60 -14.81
CA SER A 382 -22.79 -12.78 -14.35
C SER A 382 -23.11 -14.19 -13.85
N VAL A 383 -22.14 -15.11 -13.81
CA VAL A 383 -22.31 -16.45 -13.25
C VAL A 383 -22.38 -16.38 -11.72
N CYS A 384 -23.37 -17.04 -11.13
CA CYS A 384 -23.56 -17.10 -9.68
C CYS A 384 -22.35 -17.75 -8.99
N GLN A 385 -21.74 -17.03 -8.03
CA GLN A 385 -20.59 -17.51 -7.26
C GLN A 385 -21.02 -17.85 -5.84
N GLN A 386 -20.58 -19.00 -5.31
CA GLN A 386 -20.67 -19.26 -3.87
C GLN A 386 -19.50 -18.64 -3.13
N VAL A 387 -19.78 -17.68 -2.25
CA VAL A 387 -18.82 -17.10 -1.31
C VAL A 387 -19.33 -17.41 0.10
N ASP A 388 -18.56 -18.18 0.88
CA ASP A 388 -18.92 -18.64 2.23
C ASP A 388 -20.28 -19.38 2.31
N GLY A 389 -20.65 -20.09 1.24
CA GLY A 389 -21.92 -20.82 1.14
C GLY A 389 -23.14 -19.97 0.77
N LEU A 390 -22.95 -18.67 0.51
CA LEU A 390 -23.98 -17.77 0.00
C LEU A 390 -23.79 -17.54 -1.50
N GLU A 391 -24.91 -17.58 -2.24
CA GLU A 391 -24.95 -17.30 -3.67
C GLU A 391 -24.91 -15.78 -3.93
N VAL A 392 -23.84 -15.33 -4.57
CA VAL A 392 -23.64 -13.93 -4.97
C VAL A 392 -23.84 -13.82 -6.47
N MET A 393 -24.81 -13.01 -6.87
CA MET A 393 -25.04 -12.61 -8.26
C MET A 393 -24.44 -11.23 -8.47
N LEU A 394 -23.41 -11.15 -9.31
CA LEU A 394 -22.78 -9.90 -9.73
C LEU A 394 -23.17 -9.57 -11.17
N GLY A 395 -23.25 -8.29 -11.51
CA GLY A 395 -23.31 -7.85 -12.91
C GLY A 395 -22.05 -7.08 -13.29
N VAL A 396 -21.89 -6.79 -14.57
CA VAL A 396 -20.87 -5.85 -15.05
C VAL A 396 -21.45 -4.98 -16.14
N SER A 397 -21.23 -3.68 -16.02
CA SER A 397 -21.59 -2.70 -17.05
C SER A 397 -20.31 -2.28 -17.78
N ILE A 398 -20.36 -2.28 -19.11
CA ILE A 398 -19.17 -2.08 -19.95
C ILE A 398 -19.36 -0.88 -20.89
N GLY A 399 -18.39 0.03 -20.92
CA GLY A 399 -18.29 1.10 -21.90
C GLY A 399 -17.17 0.83 -22.88
N ILE A 400 -17.42 1.06 -24.16
CA ILE A 400 -16.49 0.77 -25.25
C ILE A 400 -16.13 2.07 -25.97
N ALA A 401 -14.84 2.38 -26.06
CA ALA A 401 -14.33 3.51 -26.82
C ALA A 401 -13.28 3.06 -27.83
N THR A 402 -13.36 3.58 -29.05
CA THR A 402 -12.50 3.22 -30.18
C THR A 402 -11.47 4.32 -30.43
N PHE A 403 -10.21 3.94 -30.63
CA PHE A 403 -9.17 4.86 -31.05
C PHE A 403 -8.98 4.75 -32.58
N PRO A 404 -8.89 5.87 -33.32
CA PRO A 404 -8.81 7.26 -32.84
C PRO A 404 -10.16 8.00 -32.70
N ASP A 405 -11.29 7.38 -33.04
CA ASP A 405 -12.59 8.09 -33.17
C ASP A 405 -13.09 8.74 -31.88
N CYS A 406 -12.82 8.12 -30.73
CA CYS A 406 -13.32 8.54 -29.42
C CYS A 406 -12.31 9.40 -28.63
N GLY A 407 -11.10 9.65 -29.16
CA GLY A 407 -10.08 10.46 -28.51
C GLY A 407 -8.69 10.28 -29.12
N SER A 408 -7.88 11.35 -29.11
CA SER A 408 -6.51 11.34 -29.63
C SER A 408 -5.44 10.96 -28.59
N ASP A 409 -5.83 10.81 -27.32
CA ASP A 409 -4.97 10.50 -26.19
C ASP A 409 -5.66 9.50 -25.23
N LEU A 410 -4.86 8.85 -24.38
CA LEU A 410 -5.38 7.91 -23.38
C LEU A 410 -6.43 8.56 -22.48
N GLY A 411 -6.21 9.82 -22.10
CA GLY A 411 -7.13 10.58 -21.27
C GLY A 411 -8.51 10.75 -21.93
N GLY A 412 -8.56 11.08 -23.21
CA GLY A 412 -9.79 11.17 -24.00
C GLY A 412 -10.49 9.82 -24.12
N LEU A 413 -9.74 8.77 -24.42
CA LEU A 413 -10.27 7.42 -24.60
C LEU A 413 -10.90 6.86 -23.31
N LEU A 414 -10.22 7.03 -22.17
CA LEU A 414 -10.74 6.62 -20.85
C LEU A 414 -12.02 7.38 -20.49
N ARG A 415 -12.07 8.69 -20.73
CA ARG A 415 -13.28 9.49 -20.48
C ARG A 415 -14.46 9.05 -21.36
N ALA A 416 -14.19 8.77 -22.64
CA ALA A 416 -15.21 8.29 -23.55
C ALA A 416 -15.77 6.92 -23.12
N ALA A 417 -14.89 5.98 -22.75
CA ALA A 417 -15.30 4.65 -22.28
C ALA A 417 -16.06 4.72 -20.95
N ASP A 418 -15.65 5.57 -20.01
CA ASP A 418 -16.35 5.80 -18.74
C ASP A 418 -17.78 6.33 -18.96
N ILE A 419 -17.95 7.34 -19.83
CA ILE A 419 -19.28 7.87 -20.20
C ILE A 419 -20.17 6.77 -20.78
N ALA A 420 -19.63 5.94 -21.68
CA ALA A 420 -20.38 4.84 -22.28
C ALA A 420 -20.77 3.77 -21.25
N MET A 421 -19.87 3.44 -20.32
CA MET A 421 -20.12 2.50 -19.22
C MET A 421 -21.25 3.00 -18.32
N TYR A 422 -21.23 4.28 -17.99
CA TYR A 422 -22.29 4.89 -17.19
C TYR A 422 -23.65 4.84 -17.88
N GLU A 423 -23.72 5.11 -19.19
CA GLU A 423 -24.96 4.96 -19.96
C GLU A 423 -25.41 3.49 -20.04
N ALA A 424 -24.49 2.52 -20.07
CA ALA A 424 -24.81 1.11 -19.94
C ALA A 424 -25.46 0.78 -18.57
N LYS A 425 -24.98 1.37 -17.47
CA LYS A 425 -25.62 1.24 -16.15
C LYS A 425 -27.03 1.80 -16.14
N ARG A 426 -27.26 2.94 -16.78
CA ARG A 426 -28.59 3.59 -16.83
C ARG A 426 -29.59 2.81 -17.67
N ALA A 427 -29.15 2.24 -18.79
CA ALA A 427 -30.01 1.53 -19.73
C ALA A 427 -30.47 0.15 -19.21
N GLY A 428 -30.16 -0.21 -17.96
CA GLY A 428 -30.58 -1.48 -17.35
C GLY A 428 -29.46 -2.30 -16.68
N ARG A 429 -28.22 -1.80 -16.63
CA ARG A 429 -27.03 -2.54 -16.14
C ARG A 429 -26.77 -3.81 -16.96
N GLN A 430 -25.73 -4.58 -16.62
CA GLN A 430 -25.41 -5.88 -17.26
C GLN A 430 -25.38 -5.83 -18.80
N GLN A 431 -24.92 -4.73 -19.37
CA GLN A 431 -24.87 -4.53 -20.81
C GLN A 431 -23.61 -3.74 -21.18
N TYR A 432 -23.33 -3.66 -22.48
CA TYR A 432 -22.30 -2.80 -23.02
C TYR A 432 -22.89 -1.66 -23.83
N ARG A 433 -22.15 -0.55 -23.92
CA ARG A 433 -22.46 0.56 -24.84
C ARG A 433 -21.18 1.06 -25.49
N TYR A 434 -21.28 1.36 -26.79
CA TYR A 434 -20.25 2.15 -27.47
C TYR A 434 -20.42 3.63 -27.13
N TYR A 435 -19.32 4.33 -27.01
CA TYR A 435 -19.31 5.77 -26.89
C TYR A 435 -19.83 6.41 -28.18
N ASP A 436 -20.79 7.33 -28.02
CA ASP A 436 -21.30 8.19 -29.08
C ASP A 436 -21.05 9.65 -28.68
N GLN A 437 -20.66 10.52 -29.63
CA GLN A 437 -20.38 11.93 -29.37
C GLN A 437 -21.58 12.68 -28.75
N GLU A 438 -22.83 12.24 -29.02
CA GLU A 438 -24.01 12.80 -28.35
C GLU A 438 -24.03 12.52 -26.83
N MET A 439 -23.40 11.45 -26.35
CA MET A 439 -23.39 11.07 -24.93
C MET A 439 -22.63 12.07 -24.07
N ASN A 440 -21.57 12.69 -24.60
CA ASN A 440 -20.78 13.69 -23.87
C ASN A 440 -21.59 14.97 -23.60
N GLY A 441 -22.41 15.38 -24.58
CA GLY A 441 -23.37 16.48 -24.42
C GLY A 441 -24.44 16.18 -23.37
N ARG A 442 -24.97 14.95 -23.35
CA ARG A 442 -25.97 14.50 -22.37
C ARG A 442 -25.39 14.41 -20.95
N ALA A 443 -24.19 13.86 -20.79
CA ALA A 443 -23.50 13.77 -19.50
C ALA A 443 -23.22 15.14 -18.88
N ARG A 444 -22.71 16.09 -19.70
CA ARG A 444 -22.47 17.48 -19.24
C ARG A 444 -23.76 18.21 -18.90
N SER A 445 -24.79 18.07 -19.75
CA SER A 445 -26.11 18.67 -19.50
C SER A 445 -26.73 18.12 -18.22
N ARG A 446 -26.52 16.84 -17.92
CA ARG A 446 -26.98 16.20 -16.71
C ARG A 446 -26.26 16.70 -15.45
N LEU A 447 -24.93 16.82 -15.46
CA LEU A 447 -24.19 17.39 -14.32
C LEU A 447 -24.65 18.82 -14.01
N MET A 448 -24.90 19.62 -15.06
CA MET A 448 -25.48 20.96 -14.90
C MET A 448 -26.89 20.88 -14.30
N LEU A 449 -27.72 19.92 -14.76
CA LEU A 449 -29.07 19.73 -14.25
C LEU A 449 -29.07 19.28 -12.79
N GLU A 450 -28.16 18.41 -12.37
CA GLU A 450 -28.01 17.95 -10.98
C GLU A 450 -27.63 19.09 -10.03
N ASP A 451 -26.69 19.96 -10.44
CA ASP A 451 -26.34 21.16 -9.68
C ASP A 451 -27.53 22.14 -9.61
N SER A 452 -28.21 22.37 -10.74
CA SER A 452 -29.43 23.18 -10.80
C SER A 452 -30.54 22.66 -9.89
N VAL A 453 -30.77 21.34 -9.82
CA VAL A 453 -31.78 20.73 -8.94
C VAL A 453 -31.44 21.02 -7.47
N ARG A 454 -30.17 20.90 -7.07
CA ARG A 454 -29.74 21.20 -5.70
C ARG A 454 -30.01 22.66 -5.33
N ASN A 455 -29.71 23.58 -6.25
CA ASN A 455 -29.97 25.01 -6.07
C ASN A 455 -31.48 25.30 -6.02
N ALA A 456 -32.28 24.65 -6.86
CA ALA A 456 -33.73 24.81 -6.91
C ALA A 456 -34.43 24.43 -5.58
N ILE A 457 -33.92 23.41 -4.87
CA ILE A 457 -34.41 23.03 -3.54
C ILE A 457 -34.19 24.17 -2.54
N GLN A 458 -33.02 24.82 -2.58
CA GLN A 458 -32.68 25.93 -1.68
C GLN A 458 -33.49 27.19 -2.00
N ASN A 459 -33.69 27.47 -3.29
CA ASN A 459 -34.39 28.67 -3.77
C ASN A 459 -35.92 28.53 -3.78
N LYS A 460 -36.46 27.32 -3.55
CA LYS A 460 -37.90 26.99 -3.61
C LYS A 460 -38.51 27.20 -4.99
N ASP A 461 -37.79 26.79 -6.04
CA ASP A 461 -38.22 26.90 -7.45
C ASP A 461 -39.23 25.80 -7.87
N PHE A 462 -39.62 24.94 -6.94
CA PHE A 462 -40.61 23.88 -7.17
C PHE A 462 -42.03 24.36 -6.87
N THR A 463 -42.98 23.89 -7.67
CA THR A 463 -44.41 24.14 -7.50
C THR A 463 -45.20 22.84 -7.62
N LEU A 464 -46.43 22.83 -7.13
CA LEU A 464 -47.35 21.71 -7.28
C LEU A 464 -48.48 22.09 -8.23
N VAL A 465 -48.76 21.20 -9.16
CA VAL A 465 -49.98 21.22 -9.97
C VAL A 465 -50.83 20.01 -9.60
N TYR A 466 -52.12 20.08 -9.87
CA TYR A 466 -53.11 19.12 -9.36
C TYR A 466 -53.90 18.55 -10.52
N GLN A 467 -53.93 17.22 -10.63
CA GLN A 467 -54.68 16.55 -11.67
C GLN A 467 -55.96 15.90 -11.11
N PRO A 468 -57.16 16.30 -11.58
CA PRO A 468 -58.42 15.72 -11.14
C PRO A 468 -58.61 14.24 -11.48
N GLN A 469 -59.20 13.50 -10.53
CA GLN A 469 -59.67 12.12 -10.69
C GLN A 469 -61.20 12.09 -10.64
N VAL A 470 -61.84 11.65 -11.72
CA VAL A 470 -63.30 11.75 -11.89
C VAL A 470 -63.98 10.41 -12.03
N SER A 471 -65.19 10.34 -11.50
CA SER A 471 -66.07 9.19 -11.67
C SER A 471 -66.55 9.07 -13.12
N LEU A 472 -66.50 7.85 -13.66
CA LEU A 472 -67.06 7.55 -14.98
C LEU A 472 -68.59 7.42 -14.96
N GLU A 473 -69.20 7.21 -13.79
CA GLU A 473 -70.64 6.97 -13.67
C GLU A 473 -71.44 8.27 -13.79
N ASP A 474 -71.12 9.24 -12.93
CA ASP A 474 -71.85 10.48 -12.66
C ASP A 474 -70.98 11.74 -12.79
N GLY A 475 -69.67 11.59 -13.05
CA GLY A 475 -68.76 12.71 -13.30
C GLY A 475 -68.29 13.46 -12.05
N HIS A 476 -68.60 12.99 -10.84
CA HIS A 476 -68.17 13.65 -9.61
C HIS A 476 -66.64 13.54 -9.42
N LEU A 477 -66.09 14.47 -8.64
CA LEU A 477 -64.67 14.54 -8.31
C LEU A 477 -64.36 13.67 -7.09
N ARG A 478 -63.53 12.64 -7.26
CA ARG A 478 -63.05 11.79 -6.16
C ARG A 478 -61.94 12.47 -5.36
N GLY A 479 -61.00 13.04 -6.10
CA GLY A 479 -59.76 13.55 -5.54
C GLY A 479 -58.90 14.20 -6.61
N VAL A 480 -57.73 14.66 -6.18
CA VAL A 480 -56.73 15.22 -7.09
C VAL A 480 -55.35 14.69 -6.73
N GLU A 481 -54.54 14.39 -7.74
CA GLU A 481 -53.14 14.02 -7.57
C GLU A 481 -52.25 15.26 -7.62
N ALA A 482 -51.39 15.43 -6.61
CA ALA A 482 -50.41 16.51 -6.56
C ALA A 482 -49.13 16.11 -7.27
N LEU A 483 -48.85 16.79 -8.38
CA LEU A 483 -47.72 16.55 -9.25
C LEU A 483 -46.67 17.65 -9.09
N LEU A 484 -45.42 17.25 -8.85
CA LEU A 484 -44.29 18.17 -8.73
C LEU A 484 -43.95 18.78 -10.09
N ARG A 485 -43.74 20.09 -10.12
CA ARG A 485 -43.26 20.86 -11.28
C ARG A 485 -42.06 21.70 -10.89
N TRP A 486 -41.16 21.87 -11.85
CA TRP A 486 -39.96 22.67 -11.66
C TRP A 486 -39.91 23.80 -12.68
N GLN A 487 -39.94 25.03 -12.18
CA GLN A 487 -39.80 26.23 -13.00
C GLN A 487 -38.36 26.72 -12.87
N HIS A 488 -37.50 26.33 -13.80
CA HIS A 488 -36.10 26.74 -13.81
C HIS A 488 -35.98 28.22 -14.22
N PRO A 489 -35.23 29.06 -13.48
CA PRO A 489 -35.14 30.50 -13.74
C PRO A 489 -34.72 30.89 -15.17
N SER A 490 -33.89 30.08 -15.82
CA SER A 490 -33.40 30.32 -17.19
C SER A 490 -34.03 29.45 -18.28
N VAL A 491 -34.62 28.30 -17.95
CA VAL A 491 -35.10 27.30 -18.93
C VAL A 491 -36.63 27.22 -18.94
N GLY A 492 -37.31 27.74 -17.91
CA GLY A 492 -38.76 27.63 -17.76
C GLY A 492 -39.19 26.27 -17.22
N ASP A 493 -40.31 25.75 -17.71
CA ASP A 493 -40.89 24.48 -17.22
C ASP A 493 -40.00 23.29 -17.60
N VAL A 494 -39.48 22.59 -16.59
CA VAL A 494 -38.65 21.39 -16.78
C VAL A 494 -39.53 20.14 -16.63
N PRO A 495 -39.58 19.25 -17.63
CA PRO A 495 -40.36 18.02 -17.57
C PRO A 495 -40.00 17.12 -16.38
N PRO A 496 -40.98 16.56 -15.64
CA PRO A 496 -40.75 15.66 -14.51
C PRO A 496 -39.82 14.48 -14.81
N GLY A 497 -39.93 13.89 -16.02
CA GLY A 497 -39.08 12.77 -16.44
C GLY A 497 -37.58 13.11 -16.54
N LEU A 498 -37.19 14.39 -16.55
CA LEU A 498 -35.79 14.80 -16.57
C LEU A 498 -35.21 15.01 -15.16
N PHE A 499 -36.00 15.46 -14.19
CA PHE A 499 -35.49 15.85 -12.87
C PHE A 499 -35.90 14.91 -11.73
N LEU A 500 -37.03 14.20 -11.82
CA LEU A 500 -37.43 13.23 -10.79
C LEU A 500 -36.42 12.08 -10.63
N PRO A 501 -35.91 11.44 -11.71
CA PRO A 501 -34.88 10.41 -11.57
C PRO A 501 -33.61 10.95 -10.91
N LEU A 502 -33.22 12.19 -11.23
CA LEU A 502 -32.05 12.83 -10.62
C LEU A 502 -32.24 13.07 -9.12
N LEU A 503 -33.43 13.49 -8.70
CA LEU A 503 -33.77 13.67 -7.28
C LEU A 503 -33.67 12.36 -6.50
N GLU A 504 -34.05 11.23 -7.10
CA GLU A 504 -33.97 9.91 -6.48
C GLU A 504 -32.54 9.37 -6.42
N GLU A 505 -31.83 9.37 -7.56
CA GLU A 505 -30.46 8.88 -7.67
C GLU A 505 -29.51 9.67 -6.75
N ALA A 506 -29.66 11.00 -6.69
CA ALA A 506 -28.88 11.87 -5.81
C ALA A 506 -29.40 11.89 -4.36
N ARG A 507 -30.46 11.14 -4.04
CA ARG A 507 -31.15 11.10 -2.74
C ARG A 507 -31.65 12.47 -2.24
N LEU A 508 -31.79 13.42 -3.15
CA LEU A 508 -32.27 14.78 -2.87
C LEU A 508 -33.79 14.83 -2.67
N ILE A 509 -34.54 13.84 -3.16
CA ILE A 509 -36.00 13.75 -2.95
C ILE A 509 -36.38 13.75 -1.46
N SER A 510 -35.52 13.16 -0.62
CA SER A 510 -35.68 13.15 0.84
C SER A 510 -35.70 14.56 1.46
N GLN A 511 -34.94 15.50 0.88
CA GLN A 511 -34.88 16.88 1.36
C GLN A 511 -36.13 17.67 0.98
N LEU A 512 -36.76 17.34 -0.16
CA LEU A 512 -38.00 17.95 -0.62
C LEU A 512 -39.25 17.35 0.03
N SER A 513 -39.17 16.12 0.53
CA SER A 513 -40.32 15.34 1.00
C SER A 513 -41.19 16.12 2.00
N ALA A 514 -40.57 16.68 3.04
CA ALA A 514 -41.27 17.44 4.06
C ALA A 514 -41.97 18.69 3.48
N TRP A 515 -41.34 19.37 2.52
CA TRP A 515 -41.95 20.51 1.85
C TRP A 515 -43.16 20.09 1.03
N ILE A 516 -43.06 19.00 0.26
CA ILE A 516 -44.17 18.46 -0.55
C ILE A 516 -45.37 18.13 0.35
N TYR A 517 -45.16 17.37 1.43
CA TYR A 517 -46.24 17.00 2.35
C TYR A 517 -46.91 18.22 2.98
N HIS A 518 -46.13 19.22 3.41
CA HIS A 518 -46.67 20.46 3.94
C HIS A 518 -47.46 21.26 2.91
N GLN A 519 -47.00 21.37 1.67
CA GLN A 519 -47.73 22.09 0.62
C GLN A 519 -49.04 21.40 0.27
N VAL A 520 -49.01 20.07 0.12
CA VAL A 520 -50.20 19.24 -0.12
C VAL A 520 -51.23 19.43 1.01
N ALA A 521 -50.79 19.31 2.26
CA ALA A 521 -51.70 19.46 3.40
C ALA A 521 -52.24 20.88 3.54
N ALA A 522 -51.40 21.89 3.35
CA ALA A 522 -51.83 23.29 3.33
C ALA A 522 -52.85 23.56 2.23
N GLN A 523 -52.65 23.00 1.03
CA GLN A 523 -53.61 23.14 -0.06
C GLN A 523 -54.94 22.45 0.26
N ARG A 524 -54.92 21.24 0.84
CA ARG A 524 -56.15 20.54 1.25
C ARG A 524 -56.93 21.33 2.30
N GLN A 525 -56.23 21.97 3.24
CA GLN A 525 -56.81 22.84 4.26
C GLN A 525 -57.52 24.05 3.62
N VAL A 526 -56.89 24.71 2.64
CA VAL A 526 -57.52 25.81 1.88
C VAL A 526 -58.78 25.33 1.16
N TRP A 527 -58.75 24.11 0.63
CA TRP A 527 -59.87 23.50 -0.10
C TRP A 527 -60.99 22.95 0.78
N GLN A 528 -60.83 22.87 2.11
CA GLN A 528 -61.90 22.43 3.02
C GLN A 528 -63.18 23.29 2.90
N ALA A 529 -63.06 24.58 2.60
CA ALA A 529 -64.21 25.46 2.44
C ALA A 529 -64.86 25.38 1.04
N MET A 530 -64.20 24.75 0.07
CA MET A 530 -64.58 24.78 -1.35
C MET A 530 -65.04 23.43 -1.89
N PHE A 531 -64.57 22.34 -1.30
CA PHE A 531 -64.88 20.97 -1.72
C PHE A 531 -65.42 20.16 -0.53
N GLU A 532 -65.99 19.00 -0.85
CA GLU A 532 -66.53 18.08 0.16
C GLU A 532 -65.44 17.55 1.10
N ASP A 533 -65.85 17.10 2.29
CA ASP A 533 -64.92 16.57 3.30
C ASP A 533 -64.21 15.29 2.81
N GLU A 534 -64.87 14.52 1.93
CA GLU A 534 -64.36 13.27 1.35
C GLU A 534 -63.32 13.46 0.24
N LEU A 535 -63.05 14.70 -0.21
CA LEU A 535 -62.04 14.94 -1.26
C LEU A 535 -60.66 14.45 -0.81
N VAL A 536 -60.10 13.53 -1.59
CA VAL A 536 -58.76 12.95 -1.39
C VAL A 536 -57.72 13.75 -2.14
N LEU A 537 -56.58 14.02 -1.49
CA LEU A 537 -55.40 14.57 -2.15
C LEU A 537 -54.31 13.51 -2.16
N SER A 538 -53.87 13.12 -3.36
CA SER A 538 -52.88 12.05 -3.54
C SER A 538 -51.48 12.62 -3.74
N VAL A 539 -50.47 11.98 -3.16
CA VAL A 539 -49.05 12.35 -3.29
C VAL A 539 -48.20 11.11 -3.55
N SER A 540 -47.40 11.16 -4.62
CA SER A 540 -46.52 10.05 -4.99
C SER A 540 -45.28 9.99 -4.09
N LEU A 541 -44.90 8.77 -3.71
CA LEU A 541 -43.73 8.47 -2.90
C LEU A 541 -42.73 7.64 -3.71
N SER A 542 -41.48 8.12 -3.75
CA SER A 542 -40.37 7.30 -4.26
C SER A 542 -40.12 6.09 -3.36
N SER A 543 -39.50 5.05 -3.92
CA SER A 543 -39.01 3.89 -3.17
C SER A 543 -38.16 4.26 -1.96
N SER A 544 -37.35 5.32 -2.10
CA SER A 544 -36.46 5.78 -1.02
C SER A 544 -37.23 6.41 0.15
N GLN A 545 -38.30 7.16 -0.14
CA GLN A 545 -39.15 7.80 0.88
C GLN A 545 -40.02 6.75 1.58
N PHE A 546 -40.61 5.82 0.83
CA PHE A 546 -41.45 4.77 1.38
C PHE A 546 -40.70 3.94 2.43
N ASN A 547 -39.43 3.63 2.20
CA ASN A 547 -38.59 2.87 3.11
C ASN A 547 -38.04 3.67 4.31
N MET A 548 -38.36 4.96 4.45
CA MET A 548 -37.89 5.76 5.59
C MET A 548 -38.64 5.39 6.89
N PRO A 549 -37.93 5.07 7.98
CA PRO A 549 -38.57 4.68 9.25
C PRO A 549 -39.47 5.77 9.86
N ASN A 550 -39.18 7.04 9.58
CA ASN A 550 -39.89 8.19 10.14
C ASN A 550 -41.02 8.72 9.25
N LEU A 551 -41.30 8.12 8.08
CA LEU A 551 -42.34 8.59 7.16
C LEU A 551 -43.71 8.74 7.84
N ALA A 552 -44.17 7.68 8.53
CA ALA A 552 -45.46 7.71 9.22
C ALA A 552 -45.54 8.84 10.26
N SER A 553 -44.45 9.05 11.01
CA SER A 553 -44.38 10.15 11.99
C SER A 553 -44.38 11.54 11.34
N GLN A 554 -43.76 11.69 10.17
CA GLN A 554 -43.78 12.95 9.42
C GLN A 554 -45.18 13.25 8.87
N LEU A 555 -45.85 12.26 8.29
CA LEU A 555 -47.21 12.42 7.79
C LEU A 555 -48.18 12.75 8.94
N GLN A 556 -48.06 12.08 10.09
CA GLN A 556 -48.85 12.40 11.27
C GLN A 556 -48.66 13.86 11.71
N GLN A 557 -47.41 14.34 11.80
CA GLN A 557 -47.12 15.73 12.16
C GLN A 557 -47.74 16.73 11.17
N VAL A 558 -47.72 16.42 9.87
CA VAL A 558 -48.31 17.24 8.82
C VAL A 558 -49.83 17.29 8.96
N LEU A 559 -50.48 16.14 9.18
CA LEU A 559 -51.92 16.05 9.39
C LEU A 559 -52.36 16.83 10.63
N ASP A 560 -51.68 16.63 11.76
CA ASP A 560 -51.98 17.30 13.04
C ASP A 560 -51.83 18.82 12.91
N ARG A 561 -50.77 19.29 12.23
CA ARG A 561 -50.50 20.72 12.06
C ARG A 561 -51.54 21.43 11.21
N HIS A 562 -52.09 20.74 10.21
CA HIS A 562 -53.08 21.31 9.28
C HIS A 562 -54.53 20.93 9.63
N GLY A 563 -54.74 20.17 10.71
CA GLY A 563 -56.07 19.73 11.16
C GLY A 563 -56.78 18.84 10.14
N LEU A 564 -56.02 18.02 9.42
CA LEU A 564 -56.55 17.11 8.39
C LEU A 564 -56.83 15.73 8.99
N GLN A 565 -57.87 15.08 8.50
CA GLN A 565 -58.11 13.68 8.79
C GLN A 565 -57.25 12.82 7.86
N GLY A 566 -56.64 11.74 8.36
CA GLY A 566 -55.77 10.88 7.56
C GLY A 566 -56.41 10.42 6.24
N ARG A 567 -57.73 10.11 6.26
CA ARG A 567 -58.49 9.68 5.09
C ARG A 567 -58.54 10.67 3.92
N GLN A 568 -58.19 11.94 4.16
CA GLN A 568 -58.15 13.01 3.16
C GLN A 568 -56.81 13.06 2.40
N LEU A 569 -55.81 12.31 2.85
CA LEU A 569 -54.50 12.18 2.22
C LEU A 569 -54.32 10.74 1.73
N GLU A 570 -53.90 10.59 0.48
CA GLU A 570 -53.53 9.30 -0.10
C GLU A 570 -52.06 9.32 -0.52
N VAL A 571 -51.32 8.28 -0.19
CA VAL A 571 -49.93 8.10 -0.62
C VAL A 571 -49.88 7.08 -1.74
N GLU A 572 -49.26 7.46 -2.86
CA GLU A 572 -49.12 6.60 -4.02
C GLU A 572 -47.73 5.97 -4.02
N ILE A 573 -47.67 4.65 -4.17
CA ILE A 573 -46.44 3.88 -4.09
C ILE A 573 -46.31 3.06 -5.36
N GLY A 574 -45.24 3.26 -6.11
CA GLY A 574 -44.96 2.46 -7.31
C GLY A 574 -44.71 0.99 -6.99
N GLU A 575 -45.10 0.13 -7.92
CA GLU A 575 -45.01 -1.33 -7.84
C GLU A 575 -43.60 -1.85 -7.43
N ASP A 576 -42.55 -1.30 -8.03
CA ASP A 576 -41.15 -1.70 -7.78
C ASP A 576 -40.70 -1.48 -6.32
N SER A 577 -41.30 -0.50 -5.64
CA SER A 577 -40.99 -0.18 -4.24
C SER A 577 -41.33 -1.34 -3.30
N LEU A 578 -42.27 -2.21 -3.69
CA LEU A 578 -42.71 -3.35 -2.89
C LEU A 578 -41.75 -4.54 -2.98
N MET A 579 -41.02 -4.69 -4.09
CA MET A 579 -40.26 -5.89 -4.43
C MET A 579 -38.93 -6.02 -3.67
N HIS A 580 -38.42 -4.92 -3.11
CA HIS A 580 -37.10 -4.92 -2.45
C HIS A 580 -37.11 -5.57 -1.06
N ASN A 581 -38.21 -5.48 -0.28
CA ASN A 581 -38.33 -6.12 1.03
C ASN A 581 -39.79 -6.21 1.50
N LEU A 582 -40.45 -7.34 1.25
CA LEU A 582 -41.85 -7.57 1.60
C LEU A 582 -42.16 -7.41 3.09
N GLU A 583 -41.27 -7.86 3.98
CA GLU A 583 -41.51 -7.78 5.42
C GLU A 583 -41.42 -6.33 5.92
N ALA A 584 -40.45 -5.56 5.42
CA ALA A 584 -40.32 -4.14 5.72
C ALA A 584 -41.49 -3.33 5.15
N SER A 585 -41.88 -3.60 3.90
CA SER A 585 -43.06 -3.01 3.28
C SER A 585 -44.31 -3.28 4.12
N ALA A 586 -44.58 -4.54 4.50
CA ALA A 586 -45.74 -4.89 5.33
C ALA A 586 -45.76 -4.16 6.69
N LYS A 587 -44.60 -3.95 7.32
CA LYS A 587 -44.48 -3.13 8.54
C LYS A 587 -44.82 -1.66 8.26
N GLN A 588 -44.31 -1.11 7.17
CA GLN A 588 -44.58 0.28 6.78
C GLN A 588 -46.06 0.52 6.46
N PHE A 589 -46.71 -0.40 5.74
CA PHE A 589 -48.16 -0.36 5.50
C PHE A 589 -48.96 -0.30 6.81
N LYS A 590 -48.57 -1.09 7.83
CA LYS A 590 -49.22 -1.04 9.16
C LYS A 590 -49.04 0.32 9.83
N LEU A 591 -47.85 0.93 9.71
CA LEU A 591 -47.58 2.25 10.27
C LEU A 591 -48.40 3.34 9.58
N LEU A 592 -48.47 3.34 8.24
CA LEU A 592 -49.28 4.29 7.47
C LEU A 592 -50.77 4.14 7.77
N ARG A 593 -51.27 2.90 7.87
CA ARG A 593 -52.65 2.62 8.31
C ARG A 593 -52.93 3.14 9.71
N ALA A 594 -51.98 3.08 10.64
CA ALA A 594 -52.15 3.61 11.99
C ALA A 594 -52.26 5.15 12.02
N VAL A 595 -51.63 5.84 11.07
CA VAL A 595 -51.80 7.29 10.83
C VAL A 595 -53.17 7.58 10.21
N GLY A 596 -53.76 6.60 9.53
CA GLY A 596 -55.08 6.69 8.89
C GLY A 596 -55.06 7.25 7.48
N VAL A 597 -53.89 7.34 6.84
CA VAL A 597 -53.77 7.73 5.42
C VAL A 597 -54.22 6.60 4.50
N ARG A 598 -54.81 6.96 3.35
CA ARG A 598 -55.11 6.00 2.28
C ARG A 598 -53.84 5.61 1.54
N ILE A 599 -53.79 4.39 1.03
CA ILE A 599 -52.63 3.91 0.29
C ILE A 599 -53.07 3.47 -1.11
N ALA A 600 -52.45 4.07 -2.13
CA ALA A 600 -52.62 3.70 -3.52
C ALA A 600 -51.40 2.96 -4.05
N LEU A 601 -51.64 1.90 -4.81
CA LEU A 601 -50.62 1.22 -5.60
C LEU A 601 -50.58 1.85 -6.99
N ASP A 602 -49.44 2.39 -7.36
CA ASP A 602 -49.23 3.15 -8.59
C ASP A 602 -48.48 2.34 -9.66
N ASP A 603 -48.60 2.76 -10.92
CA ASP A 603 -47.99 2.14 -12.11
C ASP A 603 -48.27 0.63 -12.27
N PHE A 604 -49.44 0.15 -11.81
CA PHE A 604 -49.71 -1.28 -11.76
C PHE A 604 -49.85 -1.89 -13.16
N GLY A 605 -49.04 -2.92 -13.42
CA GLY A 605 -49.00 -3.63 -14.71
C GLY A 605 -47.80 -3.29 -15.59
N SER A 606 -46.93 -2.36 -15.14
CA SER A 606 -45.65 -2.07 -15.77
C SER A 606 -44.51 -3.00 -15.31
N GLY A 607 -44.66 -3.66 -14.15
CA GLY A 607 -43.62 -4.43 -13.46
C GLY A 607 -43.92 -5.93 -13.21
N HIS A 608 -43.18 -6.52 -12.27
CA HIS A 608 -43.22 -7.95 -11.92
C HIS A 608 -43.98 -8.28 -10.62
N CYS A 609 -45.07 -7.57 -10.30
CA CYS A 609 -45.82 -7.79 -9.08
C CYS A 609 -46.61 -9.09 -9.13
N SER A 610 -46.43 -9.91 -8.10
CA SER A 610 -47.18 -11.14 -7.91
C SER A 610 -48.60 -10.82 -7.44
N LEU A 611 -49.60 -11.50 -8.02
CA LEU A 611 -50.99 -11.49 -7.53
C LEU A 611 -51.11 -11.83 -6.04
N ALA A 612 -50.11 -12.53 -5.47
CA ALA A 612 -50.03 -12.78 -4.03
C ALA A 612 -49.94 -11.48 -3.21
N HIS A 613 -49.24 -10.46 -3.71
CA HIS A 613 -49.10 -9.17 -3.01
C HIS A 613 -50.41 -8.39 -2.99
N LEU A 614 -51.19 -8.47 -4.08
CA LEU A 614 -52.54 -7.88 -4.12
C LEU A 614 -53.47 -8.48 -3.06
N ARG A 615 -53.27 -9.75 -2.69
CA ARG A 615 -54.05 -10.43 -1.65
C ARG A 615 -53.60 -10.06 -0.24
N ASP A 616 -52.30 -9.97 -0.02
CA ASP A 616 -51.72 -9.95 1.33
C ASP A 616 -51.41 -8.52 1.85
N LEU A 617 -51.37 -7.51 0.96
CA LEU A 617 -51.09 -6.11 1.33
C LEU A 617 -52.38 -5.27 1.42
N PRO A 618 -52.53 -4.46 2.48
CA PRO A 618 -53.75 -3.68 2.68
C PRO A 618 -53.65 -2.28 2.05
N PHE A 619 -53.87 -2.17 0.73
CA PHE A 619 -54.04 -0.90 0.01
C PHE A 619 -55.52 -0.62 -0.29
N ASP A 620 -55.87 0.64 -0.53
CA ASP A 620 -57.25 1.12 -0.72
C ASP A 620 -57.56 1.40 -2.20
N THR A 621 -56.54 1.78 -2.97
CA THR A 621 -56.65 2.16 -4.37
C THR A 621 -55.57 1.47 -5.21
N LEU A 622 -55.90 1.10 -6.45
CA LEU A 622 -54.97 0.61 -7.46
C LEU A 622 -55.09 1.48 -8.71
N LYS A 623 -53.97 2.05 -9.16
CA LYS A 623 -53.90 2.87 -10.36
C LYS A 623 -53.37 2.01 -11.51
N LEU A 624 -54.15 1.91 -12.61
CA LEU A 624 -53.72 1.21 -13.81
C LEU A 624 -52.73 2.10 -14.58
N ASP A 625 -51.57 1.55 -14.89
CA ASP A 625 -50.52 2.26 -15.62
C ASP A 625 -51.01 2.79 -16.98
N ARG A 626 -50.53 3.98 -17.34
CA ARG A 626 -50.87 4.64 -18.60
C ARG A 626 -50.52 3.79 -19.83
N GLN A 627 -49.44 3.00 -19.82
CA GLN A 627 -49.08 2.18 -20.98
C GLN A 627 -50.11 1.09 -21.24
N LEU A 628 -50.65 0.49 -20.16
CA LEU A 628 -51.75 -0.47 -20.26
C LEU A 628 -53.02 0.21 -20.81
N VAL A 629 -53.36 1.40 -20.32
CA VAL A 629 -54.54 2.15 -20.75
C VAL A 629 -54.42 2.65 -22.19
N ALA A 630 -53.23 3.05 -22.63
CA ALA A 630 -52.97 3.52 -23.99
C ALA A 630 -53.28 2.44 -25.05
N GLY A 631 -53.12 1.17 -24.72
CA GLY A 631 -53.46 0.04 -25.59
C GLY A 631 -54.96 -0.23 -25.75
N LEU A 632 -55.82 0.41 -24.94
CA LEU A 632 -57.27 0.14 -24.92
C LEU A 632 -58.03 0.97 -25.98
N PRO A 633 -59.05 0.40 -26.65
CA PRO A 633 -59.46 -1.01 -26.65
C PRO A 633 -58.73 -1.88 -27.69
N GLY A 634 -57.78 -1.34 -28.45
CA GLY A 634 -57.20 -1.96 -29.64
C GLY A 634 -56.36 -3.21 -29.40
N SER A 635 -55.70 -3.32 -28.25
CA SER A 635 -54.87 -4.46 -27.86
C SER A 635 -55.69 -5.49 -27.08
N ALA A 636 -55.90 -6.67 -27.67
CA ALA A 636 -56.65 -7.75 -27.02
C ALA A 636 -55.98 -8.24 -25.72
N ARG A 637 -54.64 -8.19 -25.65
CA ARG A 637 -53.88 -8.58 -24.46
C ARG A 637 -54.07 -7.59 -23.33
N ASP A 638 -53.90 -6.30 -23.62
CA ASP A 638 -54.00 -5.24 -22.61
C ASP A 638 -55.45 -5.11 -22.12
N ALA A 639 -56.42 -5.25 -23.02
CA ALA A 639 -57.84 -5.30 -22.67
C ALA A 639 -58.20 -6.48 -21.75
N ALA A 640 -57.65 -7.67 -22.01
CA ALA A 640 -57.88 -8.84 -21.14
C ALA A 640 -57.24 -8.64 -19.76
N MET A 641 -56.03 -8.07 -19.70
CA MET A 641 -55.32 -7.79 -18.47
C MET A 641 -56.04 -6.73 -17.64
N ALA A 642 -56.35 -5.57 -18.23
CA ALA A 642 -57.07 -4.49 -17.55
C ALA A 642 -58.43 -4.95 -17.02
N ARG A 643 -59.20 -5.72 -17.80
CA ARG A 643 -60.48 -6.30 -17.35
C ARG A 643 -60.32 -7.20 -16.12
N SER A 644 -59.33 -8.10 -16.17
CA SER A 644 -59.06 -9.04 -15.08
C SER A 644 -58.66 -8.30 -13.80
N ILE A 645 -57.85 -7.24 -13.91
CA ILE A 645 -57.43 -6.42 -12.78
C ILE A 645 -58.62 -5.68 -12.17
N ILE A 646 -59.46 -5.04 -13.00
CA ILE A 646 -60.65 -4.31 -12.54
C ILE A 646 -61.59 -5.25 -11.76
N GLU A 647 -61.86 -6.43 -12.32
CA GLU A 647 -62.74 -7.43 -11.69
C GLU A 647 -62.18 -7.95 -10.36
N LEU A 648 -60.88 -8.26 -10.33
CA LEU A 648 -60.19 -8.74 -9.13
C LEU A 648 -60.18 -7.69 -8.01
N CYS A 649 -59.92 -6.42 -8.34
CA CYS A 649 -59.96 -5.33 -7.36
C CYS A 649 -61.38 -5.14 -6.80
N GLY A 650 -62.41 -5.27 -7.65
CA GLY A 650 -63.81 -5.26 -7.22
C GLY A 650 -64.12 -6.32 -6.16
N HIS A 651 -63.60 -7.53 -6.30
CA HIS A 651 -63.76 -8.60 -5.29
C HIS A 651 -63.02 -8.34 -3.98
N PHE A 652 -61.89 -7.62 -4.02
CA PHE A 652 -61.12 -7.25 -2.82
C PHE A 652 -61.57 -5.94 -2.18
N GLY A 653 -62.56 -5.25 -2.75
CA GLY A 653 -63.02 -3.94 -2.27
C GLY A 653 -61.97 -2.83 -2.47
N VAL A 654 -61.05 -3.01 -3.42
CA VAL A 654 -60.04 -2.02 -3.80
C VAL A 654 -60.60 -1.15 -4.93
N LEU A 655 -60.47 0.16 -4.79
CA LEU A 655 -60.88 1.10 -5.83
C LEU A 655 -59.87 1.11 -6.98
N VAL A 656 -60.34 1.15 -8.23
CA VAL A 656 -59.47 1.22 -9.41
C VAL A 656 -59.55 2.60 -10.05
N VAL A 657 -58.39 3.19 -10.32
CA VAL A 657 -58.27 4.44 -11.09
C VAL A 657 -57.50 4.11 -12.37
N ALA A 658 -58.04 4.43 -13.54
CA ALA A 658 -57.30 4.28 -14.78
C ALA A 658 -56.58 5.58 -15.16
N GLU A 659 -55.27 5.51 -15.36
CA GLU A 659 -54.45 6.68 -15.67
C GLU A 659 -54.23 6.91 -17.16
N GLY A 660 -53.92 8.16 -17.52
CA GLY A 660 -53.57 8.52 -18.88
C GLY A 660 -54.70 8.27 -19.88
N VAL A 661 -55.95 8.41 -19.45
CA VAL A 661 -57.10 8.36 -20.36
C VAL A 661 -57.09 9.61 -21.24
N GLU A 662 -56.91 9.40 -22.54
CA GLU A 662 -56.76 10.48 -23.53
C GLU A 662 -57.99 10.56 -24.45
N THR A 663 -58.63 9.43 -24.75
CA THR A 663 -59.72 9.36 -25.73
C THR A 663 -61.07 8.99 -25.13
N LEU A 664 -62.14 9.39 -25.81
CA LEU A 664 -63.51 9.00 -25.44
C LEU A 664 -63.72 7.49 -25.55
N GLU A 665 -63.07 6.84 -26.51
CA GLU A 665 -63.15 5.38 -26.71
C GLU A 665 -62.58 4.61 -25.52
N GLN A 666 -61.42 5.05 -25.00
CA GLN A 666 -60.82 4.50 -23.77
C GLN A 666 -61.76 4.66 -22.57
N ALA A 667 -62.31 5.86 -22.38
CA ALA A 667 -63.24 6.14 -21.27
C ALA A 667 -64.52 5.28 -21.35
N GLN A 668 -65.09 5.11 -22.55
CA GLN A 668 -66.26 4.25 -22.76
C GLN A 668 -65.96 2.78 -22.49
N TRP A 669 -64.80 2.29 -22.93
CA TRP A 669 -64.38 0.92 -22.66
C TRP A 669 -64.20 0.69 -21.16
N LEU A 670 -63.50 1.59 -20.46
CA LEU A 670 -63.29 1.52 -19.02
C LEU A 670 -64.62 1.53 -18.25
N LYS A 671 -65.57 2.38 -18.66
CA LYS A 671 -66.93 2.42 -18.09
C LYS A 671 -67.67 1.11 -18.31
N ALA A 672 -67.61 0.55 -19.51
CA ALA A 672 -68.28 -0.71 -19.84
C ALA A 672 -67.70 -1.92 -19.09
N ASN A 673 -66.45 -1.85 -18.64
CA ASN A 673 -65.78 -2.91 -17.87
C ASN A 673 -65.78 -2.63 -16.35
N GLY A 674 -66.54 -1.62 -15.88
CA GLY A 674 -66.74 -1.37 -14.45
C GLY A 674 -65.62 -0.62 -13.74
N CYS A 675 -64.75 0.09 -14.47
CA CYS A 675 -63.78 0.99 -13.84
C CYS A 675 -64.49 2.20 -13.22
N PRO A 676 -64.32 2.49 -11.91
CA PRO A 676 -65.08 3.55 -11.26
C PRO A 676 -64.52 4.95 -11.55
N PHE A 677 -63.19 5.11 -11.58
CA PHE A 677 -62.54 6.42 -11.67
C PHE A 677 -61.50 6.48 -12.78
N VAL A 678 -61.33 7.66 -13.37
CA VAL A 678 -60.32 7.92 -14.40
C VAL A 678 -59.55 9.20 -14.13
N GLN A 679 -58.31 9.19 -14.60
CA GLN A 679 -57.41 10.32 -14.61
C GLN A 679 -56.74 10.42 -15.98
N GLY A 680 -56.58 11.64 -16.49
CA GLY A 680 -55.88 11.87 -17.76
C GLY A 680 -56.38 13.10 -18.51
N PRO A 681 -55.74 13.43 -19.64
CA PRO A 681 -56.08 14.60 -20.45
C PRO A 681 -57.54 14.66 -20.89
N TRP A 682 -58.20 13.50 -21.05
CA TRP A 682 -59.64 13.44 -21.36
C TRP A 682 -60.51 14.05 -20.26
N ALA A 683 -60.14 13.86 -18.99
CA ALA A 683 -60.84 14.45 -17.85
C ALA A 683 -60.39 15.90 -17.63
N ALA A 684 -59.10 16.08 -17.37
CA ALA A 684 -58.43 17.37 -17.27
C ALA A 684 -56.90 17.18 -17.32
N PRO A 685 -56.16 18.09 -17.97
CA PRO A 685 -54.71 18.17 -17.78
C PRO A 685 -54.39 18.59 -16.34
N PRO A 686 -53.13 18.46 -15.87
CA PRO A 686 -52.72 19.00 -14.58
C PRO A 686 -52.94 20.52 -14.50
N LEU A 687 -53.60 20.98 -13.43
CA LEU A 687 -54.03 22.36 -13.25
C LEU A 687 -53.36 23.02 -12.05
N MET A 688 -53.18 24.35 -12.10
CA MET A 688 -52.83 25.12 -10.90
C MET A 688 -53.99 25.08 -9.88
N ALA A 689 -53.68 25.24 -8.60
CA ALA A 689 -54.66 25.12 -7.50
C ALA A 689 -55.96 25.94 -7.71
N GLY A 690 -55.84 27.20 -8.18
CA GLY A 690 -57.00 28.05 -8.46
C GLY A 690 -57.87 27.53 -9.62
N ALA A 691 -57.22 27.01 -10.67
CA ALA A 691 -57.90 26.53 -11.87
C ALA A 691 -58.69 25.23 -11.64
N VAL A 692 -58.34 24.41 -10.63
CA VAL A 692 -59.12 23.23 -10.25
C VAL A 692 -60.53 23.61 -9.80
N VAL A 693 -60.65 24.69 -9.01
CA VAL A 693 -61.94 25.17 -8.48
C VAL A 693 -62.82 25.67 -9.62
N ASP A 694 -62.26 26.44 -10.54
CA ASP A 694 -62.98 26.98 -11.69
C ASP A 694 -63.43 25.87 -12.65
N TRP A 695 -62.56 24.87 -12.86
CA TRP A 695 -62.87 23.69 -13.68
C TRP A 695 -64.04 22.88 -13.11
N LEU A 696 -64.10 22.66 -11.79
CA LEU A 696 -65.21 21.93 -11.18
C LEU A 696 -66.54 22.70 -11.30
N ARG A 697 -66.51 24.03 -11.11
CA ARG A 697 -67.69 24.89 -11.26
C ARG A 697 -68.24 24.88 -12.68
N ALA A 698 -67.36 24.89 -13.69
CA ALA A 698 -67.76 24.86 -15.09
C ALA A 698 -68.45 23.54 -15.52
N ARG A 699 -68.22 22.44 -14.79
CA ARG A 699 -68.89 21.14 -15.02
C ARG A 699 -70.20 20.95 -14.27
N SER A 700 -70.46 21.78 -13.25
CA SER A 700 -71.67 21.73 -12.44
C SER A 700 -72.82 22.59 -12.99
N CYS A 701 -72.53 23.41 -14.01
CA CYS A 701 -73.49 24.16 -14.82
C CYS A 701 -73.74 23.43 -16.15
#